data_AF-A0A2E9IQ25-F1
#
_entry.id   AF-A0A2E9IQ25-F1
#
_cell.length_a   1.000
_cell.length_b   1.000
_cell.length_c   1.000
_cell.angle_alpha   90.00
_cell.angle_beta   90.00
_cell.angle_gamma   90.00
#
_symmetry.space_group_name_H-M   'P 1'
#
loop_
_entity.id
_entity.type
_entity.pdbx_description
1 polymer ?
#
loop_
_entity_poly.entity_id
_entity_poly.type
_entity_poly.pdbx_seq_one_letter_code
_entity_poly.pdbx_strand_id
1 'polypeptide(L)'
;MKMKTISLALVTLCLFWSLAKANTLLTEDFESFATGSITGSQTIDGVSYNNVAFVDDSTATPFGSSNTFMHVSTGSRTVRINNLLSSLTTYSFDVYEPSGGANGYVLFGIGASDLNGSNGHTTWGLDDGDVLVASYTQLDSGTVPTLSEDTHYKAYVLYNGTGSTQTVQANGPADILPGQSALFFQEVSSGTLIDAGRYSSLNSTSPSTHNDFLFRSFSNGYNDIYVDNLAVDDTLVVPGSGGGGGGAYPSVDHFYNEFEMWGLDGVTEKDELSLTLNTTENGGTTTTFTLADPVRAVDVSDPTAPDFSTAIPYHFGGSTSADNVGVGYPLDAGRFQRGESFTLTATRDFRLNRIGWHTTSVTDAKVHFKWTQGGVDQSLTLDAVWSIDLAPHNIVMDANTPLVITNVSDDVDEIKQRIALRYFIGNLMFASEPTYDMSGSGGLPQMFGVNIAGAEFDNYSFLEALNDPEQWEYYEEKGMELIRFAFRWKRLQPTLGGPLDSTQLANLQAALDLCEQHDMKLILNCHDYYSWGQDDNYDFSVSIGESDNGYTVTNAHFRDLWERLATEFGDHPALYGYGLMNEPQASDADWAATAQEALNGIRTIDMDTWVILAGYGYSKPHNWPEGHTNLIQVTDPADKIMYEAHVYFDANSDGQNYQSYDQEDRTPTSFIFAASSFINWLQATGNRGFIGEFNVPDDGDPRWMEGLQLFMDQLMAHGLSATYWAGGSSWNENSWKIHPTNNYQTDRTQMGILEQYGANANLPTDIYVDNADPVGVTTQGNWVSSVSASGYYGTDYVHDDYTDGVSKWIRFTPDLPISEIYTVYTTWTAYSNRDDNVPIDIQHASGTTGLLVNQKVNGSQWVSLGSYAFDKGTDGSVTISNDGTTQAVIADAVRFELRPDLPREVIVDNADSSGVTSQGTWQSSDSAAGHYGDDYQHDQNDGKGSKWFRFTPDLSVTGDYTVYMRWTAYSNRDDNVPVDIAHLGGTATTTVNQKLYNNQWVELGTFSFYEGTSGHVTIRNDGTTEAVIADAVKFVLDE
;
A
#
# COMPACT_ATOMS: atom_id res chain seq x y z
N MET A 1 65.18 -21.63 35.69
CA MET A 1 66.27 -21.13 36.55
C MET A 1 65.62 -20.25 37.61
N LYS A 2 65.66 -20.67 38.90
CA LYS A 2 65.28 -19.95 40.14
C LYS A 2 63.82 -19.47 40.27
N MET A 3 63.10 -19.59 41.40
CA MET A 3 63.17 -20.33 42.68
C MET A 3 61.85 -19.90 43.40
N LYS A 4 60.89 -20.78 43.77
CA LYS A 4 60.82 -21.60 45.01
C LYS A 4 60.81 -20.71 46.28
N THR A 5 59.94 -20.82 47.30
CA THR A 5 59.05 -21.89 47.82
C THR A 5 58.21 -21.29 48.98
N ILE A 6 57.03 -21.84 49.33
CA ILE A 6 56.70 -22.46 50.65
C ILE A 6 55.22 -22.90 50.67
N SER A 7 55.00 -24.09 51.23
CA SER A 7 53.76 -24.88 51.28
C SER A 7 53.01 -24.76 52.62
N LEU A 8 51.73 -25.19 52.57
CA LEU A 8 50.96 -25.97 53.56
C LEU A 8 50.58 -25.35 54.93
N ALA A 9 49.27 -25.08 55.13
CA ALA A 9 48.38 -25.68 56.16
C ALA A 9 47.18 -24.77 56.52
N LEU A 10 45.98 -25.38 56.55
CA LEU A 10 44.73 -25.08 57.29
C LEU A 10 44.35 -23.62 57.66
N VAL A 11 43.08 -23.23 57.36
CA VAL A 11 42.20 -22.13 57.90
C VAL A 11 41.46 -21.48 56.71
N THR A 12 40.12 -21.40 56.55
CA THR A 12 38.92 -21.83 57.29
C THR A 12 37.69 -21.74 56.34
N LEU A 13 36.62 -22.48 56.65
CA LEU A 13 35.21 -22.23 56.30
C LEU A 13 34.71 -22.55 54.87
N CYS A 14 34.42 -23.83 54.64
CA CYS A 14 33.26 -24.24 53.84
C CYS A 14 32.63 -25.45 54.56
N LEU A 15 31.52 -25.23 55.26
CA LEU A 15 30.76 -26.32 55.91
C LEU A 15 29.24 -26.15 55.71
N PHE A 16 28.69 -27.17 55.06
CA PHE A 16 27.44 -27.89 55.37
C PHE A 16 26.05 -27.29 55.03
N TRP A 17 25.45 -27.91 54.01
CA TRP A 17 24.25 -28.76 54.03
C TRP A 17 23.03 -28.43 54.92
N SER A 18 21.90 -28.33 54.21
CA SER A 18 20.62 -29.05 54.41
C SER A 18 19.50 -28.47 55.28
N LEU A 19 18.33 -28.37 54.62
CA LEU A 19 16.96 -28.67 55.05
C LEU A 19 16.32 -27.93 56.24
N ALA A 20 15.16 -27.36 55.91
CA ALA A 20 13.86 -27.44 56.60
C ALA A 20 13.34 -26.22 57.37
N LYS A 21 12.10 -25.88 57.00
CA LYS A 21 10.97 -25.39 57.82
C LYS A 21 11.03 -23.98 58.41
N ALA A 22 10.23 -23.14 57.78
CA ALA A 22 8.97 -22.59 58.29
C ALA A 22 8.97 -21.68 59.54
N ASN A 23 8.23 -20.58 59.33
CA ASN A 23 7.38 -19.83 60.24
C ASN A 23 7.99 -18.74 61.13
N THR A 24 7.12 -17.74 61.32
CA THR A 24 6.99 -16.76 62.42
C THR A 24 7.71 -15.40 62.32
N LEU A 25 6.93 -14.39 61.90
CA LEU A 25 6.36 -13.27 62.71
C LEU A 25 7.27 -12.11 63.19
N LEU A 26 6.71 -10.88 63.05
CA LEU A 26 6.97 -9.60 63.77
C LEU A 26 8.15 -8.76 63.21
N THR A 27 8.21 -7.43 63.19
CA THR A 27 7.37 -6.25 63.56
C THR A 27 8.18 -4.99 63.14
N GLU A 28 7.50 -3.85 63.01
CA GLU A 28 8.00 -2.47 63.28
C GLU A 28 8.96 -1.78 62.27
N ASP A 29 8.38 -0.77 61.61
CA ASP A 29 8.84 0.60 61.28
C ASP A 29 10.34 0.95 61.07
N PHE A 30 10.56 1.47 59.85
CA PHE A 30 11.37 2.61 59.41
C PHE A 30 12.83 2.77 59.89
N GLU A 31 13.77 2.77 58.94
CA GLU A 31 14.61 3.96 58.66
C GLU A 31 15.42 3.82 57.35
N SER A 32 15.63 4.98 56.72
CA SER A 32 16.30 5.26 55.45
C SER A 32 17.63 4.55 55.17
N PHE A 33 17.89 4.17 53.92
CA PHE A 33 19.28 3.98 53.42
C PHE A 33 19.53 4.55 52.03
N ALA A 34 20.71 5.15 51.92
CA ALA A 34 21.29 5.87 50.80
C ALA A 34 22.11 4.96 49.86
N THR A 35 22.27 5.45 48.64
CA THR A 35 23.28 5.15 47.60
C THR A 35 24.44 4.23 47.99
N GLY A 36 24.54 3.05 47.34
CA GLY A 36 25.73 2.18 47.33
C GLY A 36 25.53 0.88 46.54
N SER A 37 26.46 0.57 45.62
CA SER A 37 26.49 -0.70 44.86
C SER A 37 26.84 -1.89 45.75
N ILE A 38 26.06 -2.98 45.70
CA ILE A 38 26.39 -4.24 46.38
C ILE A 38 26.82 -5.28 45.34
N THR A 39 28.08 -5.69 45.37
CA THR A 39 28.57 -6.90 44.66
C THR A 39 28.79 -8.04 45.66
N GLY A 40 27.93 -9.06 45.63
CA GLY A 40 28.09 -10.31 46.38
C GLY A 40 26.84 -11.20 46.30
N SER A 41 27.04 -12.52 46.24
CA SER A 41 25.95 -13.52 46.17
C SER A 41 25.17 -13.58 47.49
N GLN A 42 23.83 -13.53 47.40
CA GLN A 42 22.94 -13.85 48.53
C GLN A 42 22.01 -15.00 48.18
N THR A 43 21.58 -15.73 49.21
CA THR A 43 20.62 -16.83 49.10
C THR A 43 19.39 -16.48 49.93
N ILE A 44 18.23 -16.38 49.28
CA ILE A 44 16.92 -16.22 49.92
C ILE A 44 16.08 -17.43 49.49
N ASP A 45 15.42 -18.08 50.45
CA ASP A 45 14.59 -19.30 50.28
C ASP A 45 15.23 -20.46 49.47
N GLY A 46 16.55 -20.60 49.57
CA GLY A 46 17.29 -21.71 48.98
C GLY A 46 17.74 -21.52 47.52
N VAL A 47 17.53 -20.33 46.96
CA VAL A 47 18.02 -19.95 45.62
C VAL A 47 19.17 -18.95 45.77
N SER A 48 20.33 -19.24 45.16
CA SER A 48 21.47 -18.31 45.16
C SER A 48 21.38 -17.34 43.99
N TYR A 49 21.35 -16.05 44.30
CA TYR A 49 21.37 -14.97 43.33
C TYR A 49 22.82 -14.52 43.11
N ASN A 50 23.24 -14.47 41.85
CA ASN A 50 24.56 -13.97 41.44
C ASN A 50 24.38 -12.79 40.48
N ASN A 51 25.13 -11.70 40.72
CA ASN A 51 25.28 -10.53 39.85
C ASN A 51 24.02 -9.72 39.56
N VAL A 52 23.45 -9.05 40.57
CA VAL A 52 22.65 -7.84 40.33
C VAL A 52 23.58 -6.64 40.50
N ALA A 53 23.86 -5.92 39.42
CA ALA A 53 24.65 -4.69 39.46
C ALA A 53 23.72 -3.48 39.30
N PHE A 54 23.77 -2.55 40.25
CA PHE A 54 23.16 -1.24 40.10
C PHE A 54 24.20 -0.33 39.43
N VAL A 55 23.89 0.20 38.25
CA VAL A 55 24.72 1.20 37.57
C VAL A 55 24.16 2.58 37.91
N ASP A 56 24.95 3.35 38.65
CA ASP A 56 24.75 4.78 38.89
C ASP A 56 25.34 5.55 37.69
N ASP A 57 24.49 6.22 36.90
CA ASP A 57 24.98 7.29 36.04
C ASP A 57 24.85 8.61 36.80
N SER A 58 25.99 9.05 37.33
CA SER A 58 26.19 10.24 38.15
C SER A 58 25.93 11.59 37.44
N THR A 59 25.13 11.62 36.37
CA THR A 59 24.75 12.85 35.65
C THR A 59 23.27 13.23 35.76
N ALA A 60 22.43 12.45 36.45
CA ALA A 60 21.02 12.79 36.66
C ALA A 60 20.77 13.61 37.95
N THR A 61 20.03 14.72 37.81
CA THR A 61 19.59 15.65 38.86
C THR A 61 18.67 15.02 39.92
N PRO A 62 18.55 15.59 41.15
CA PRO A 62 17.89 14.95 42.29
C PRO A 62 16.36 14.79 42.13
N PHE A 63 15.82 13.73 42.75
CA PHE A 63 14.43 13.28 42.75
C PHE A 63 13.39 14.42 42.65
N GLY A 64 12.72 14.51 41.49
CA GLY A 64 11.68 15.51 41.26
C GLY A 64 11.31 15.87 39.80
N SER A 65 11.86 15.22 38.77
CA SER A 65 11.47 15.47 37.37
C SER A 65 11.16 14.17 36.61
N SER A 66 10.35 14.31 35.56
CA SER A 66 9.55 13.32 34.82
C SER A 66 10.29 12.23 34.05
N ASN A 67 11.48 11.77 34.48
CA ASN A 67 12.19 10.67 33.83
C ASN A 67 13.11 9.93 34.82
N THR A 68 12.50 9.27 35.80
CA THR A 68 13.25 8.34 36.67
C THR A 68 13.11 6.93 36.10
N PHE A 69 14.22 6.29 35.75
CA PHE A 69 14.25 4.92 35.23
C PHE A 69 15.21 4.03 36.03
N MET A 70 14.93 2.72 36.06
CA MET A 70 15.77 1.70 36.72
C MET A 70 16.20 0.64 35.71
N HIS A 71 17.47 0.22 35.78
CA HIS A 71 18.00 -0.91 35.01
C HIS A 71 18.20 -2.13 35.90
N VAL A 72 17.65 -3.27 35.49
CA VAL A 72 17.88 -4.57 36.14
C VAL A 72 18.47 -5.53 35.12
N SER A 73 19.64 -6.10 35.43
CA SER A 73 20.35 -7.03 34.55
C SER A 73 20.50 -8.40 35.20
N THR A 74 20.15 -9.44 34.46
CA THR A 74 20.63 -10.81 34.69
C THR A 74 21.68 -11.11 33.62
N GLY A 75 22.61 -12.03 33.87
CA GLY A 75 23.82 -12.22 33.04
C GLY A 75 23.66 -12.45 31.52
N SER A 76 22.44 -12.45 30.97
CA SER A 76 22.16 -12.45 29.52
C SER A 76 21.16 -11.39 29.02
N ARG A 77 20.51 -10.59 29.87
CA ARG A 77 19.50 -9.57 29.47
C ARG A 77 19.49 -8.34 30.39
N THR A 78 19.04 -7.20 29.87
CA THR A 78 18.87 -5.94 30.63
C THR A 78 17.47 -5.38 30.40
N VAL A 79 16.76 -5.03 31.48
CA VAL A 79 15.40 -4.46 31.42
C VAL A 79 15.42 -3.02 31.94
N ARG A 80 14.76 -2.12 31.22
CA ARG A 80 14.59 -0.70 31.56
C ARG A 80 13.14 -0.42 31.99
N ILE A 81 12.97 0.14 33.17
CA ILE A 81 11.65 0.49 33.73
C ILE A 81 11.55 2.01 33.81
N ASN A 82 10.54 2.62 33.16
CA ASN A 82 10.32 4.06 33.12
C ASN A 82 9.14 4.49 34.05
N ASN A 83 9.06 5.77 34.40
CA ASN A 83 7.92 6.39 35.12
C ASN A 83 7.64 5.87 36.55
N LEU A 84 8.68 5.67 37.36
CA LEU A 84 8.49 5.37 38.79
C LEU A 84 7.83 6.55 39.53
N LEU A 85 6.76 6.27 40.27
CA LEU A 85 6.00 7.27 41.01
C LEU A 85 6.83 7.85 42.15
N SER A 86 6.91 9.18 42.22
CA SER A 86 7.72 9.92 43.20
C SER A 86 7.20 9.89 44.64
N SER A 87 5.99 9.36 44.86
CA SER A 87 5.32 9.31 46.16
C SER A 87 5.57 8.04 46.97
N LEU A 88 6.30 7.06 46.41
CA LEU A 88 6.60 5.77 47.05
C LEU A 88 8.07 5.72 47.50
N THR A 89 8.31 5.30 48.74
CA THR A 89 9.67 5.30 49.35
C THR A 89 10.44 3.99 49.19
N THR A 90 9.81 2.89 48.75
CA THR A 90 10.46 1.57 48.65
C THR A 90 9.83 0.70 47.57
N TYR A 91 10.68 0.06 46.75
CA TYR A 91 10.28 -0.88 45.69
C TYR A 91 10.96 -2.25 45.94
N SER A 92 10.24 -3.34 45.70
CA SER A 92 10.71 -4.70 45.98
C SER A 92 10.64 -5.56 44.71
N PHE A 93 11.69 -6.31 44.39
CA PHE A 93 11.76 -7.16 43.20
C PHE A 93 12.34 -8.54 43.49
N ASP A 94 11.89 -9.56 42.75
CA ASP A 94 12.45 -10.90 42.77
C ASP A 94 12.63 -11.41 41.34
N VAL A 95 13.78 -12.04 41.06
CA VAL A 95 14.18 -12.43 39.69
C VAL A 95 14.39 -13.93 39.63
N TYR A 96 13.62 -14.62 38.81
CA TYR A 96 13.66 -16.08 38.74
C TYR A 96 14.18 -16.57 37.39
N GLU A 97 15.28 -17.32 37.40
CA GLU A 97 15.79 -18.06 36.23
C GLU A 97 15.80 -19.57 36.51
N PRO A 98 14.96 -20.36 35.81
CA PRO A 98 15.00 -21.82 35.94
C PRO A 98 16.22 -22.42 35.24
N SER A 99 16.80 -23.47 35.82
CA SER A 99 17.95 -24.15 35.22
C SER A 99 17.56 -24.92 33.95
N GLY A 100 17.83 -24.34 32.79
CA GLY A 100 17.57 -24.89 31.45
C GLY A 100 16.57 -24.02 30.67
N GLY A 101 17.08 -23.12 29.80
CA GLY A 101 16.36 -22.03 29.12
C GLY A 101 15.04 -22.41 28.42
N ALA A 102 14.11 -21.50 28.18
CA ALA A 102 14.34 -20.20 27.54
C ALA A 102 13.53 -18.99 28.08
N ASN A 103 12.75 -19.13 29.16
CA ASN A 103 11.87 -18.04 29.65
C ASN A 103 12.11 -17.74 31.14
N GLY A 104 12.92 -16.72 31.43
CA GLY A 104 12.98 -16.11 32.76
C GLY A 104 11.84 -15.11 32.95
N TYR A 105 11.43 -14.84 34.19
CA TYR A 105 10.42 -13.83 34.51
C TYR A 105 10.83 -13.01 35.75
N VAL A 106 10.42 -11.74 35.78
CA VAL A 106 10.66 -10.81 36.89
C VAL A 106 9.34 -10.57 37.62
N LEU A 107 9.36 -10.68 38.94
CA LEU A 107 8.22 -10.39 39.80
C LEU A 107 8.42 -9.02 40.46
N PHE A 108 7.39 -8.18 40.40
CA PHE A 108 7.42 -6.80 40.91
C PHE A 108 6.31 -6.57 41.95
N GLY A 109 6.66 -5.94 43.09
CA GLY A 109 5.73 -5.58 44.16
C GLY A 109 6.03 -4.21 44.78
N ILE A 110 5.00 -3.53 45.27
CA ILE A 110 5.12 -2.17 45.82
C ILE A 110 4.92 -2.23 47.34
N GLY A 111 6.03 -2.34 48.08
CA GLY A 111 6.04 -2.34 49.55
C GLY A 111 6.93 -3.43 50.14
N ALA A 112 7.36 -3.25 51.39
CA ALA A 112 8.34 -4.13 52.07
C ALA A 112 7.79 -5.53 52.44
N SER A 113 6.49 -5.79 52.24
CA SER A 113 5.82 -7.03 52.65
C SER A 113 5.36 -7.94 51.50
N ASP A 114 5.51 -7.51 50.25
CA ASP A 114 4.78 -8.12 49.11
C ASP A 114 5.46 -9.31 48.44
N LEU A 115 6.67 -9.69 48.85
CA LEU A 115 7.39 -10.78 48.19
C LEU A 115 7.27 -12.14 48.89
N ASN A 116 6.58 -12.25 50.04
CA ASN A 116 6.64 -13.49 50.82
C ASN A 116 5.32 -14.07 51.36
N GLY A 117 4.20 -13.86 50.67
CA GLY A 117 3.01 -14.66 50.96
C GLY A 117 1.74 -14.28 50.23
N SER A 118 1.32 -15.16 49.31
CA SER A 118 -0.07 -15.53 48.97
C SER A 118 -1.09 -14.45 48.56
N ASN A 119 -0.73 -13.17 48.50
CA ASN A 119 -1.59 -12.09 48.03
C ASN A 119 -1.00 -11.48 46.76
N GLY A 120 -1.79 -11.49 45.68
CA GLY A 120 -1.62 -10.64 44.49
C GLY A 120 -0.25 -10.65 43.83
N HIS A 121 -0.04 -11.54 42.86
CA HIS A 121 1.08 -11.38 41.93
C HIS A 121 0.56 -10.98 40.56
N THR A 122 1.22 -10.00 39.94
CA THR A 122 1.11 -9.76 38.50
C THR A 122 2.26 -10.51 37.84
N THR A 123 1.96 -11.53 37.04
CA THR A 123 2.94 -12.30 36.29
C THR A 123 3.10 -11.77 34.87
N TRP A 124 4.34 -11.64 34.41
CA TRP A 124 4.70 -11.08 33.10
C TRP A 124 5.49 -12.10 32.29
N GLY A 125 5.10 -12.34 31.04
CA GLY A 125 5.92 -13.05 30.04
C GLY A 125 6.74 -12.05 29.25
N LEU A 126 8.00 -12.37 28.95
CA LEU A 126 8.91 -11.48 28.23
C LEU A 126 8.81 -11.72 26.72
N ASP A 127 8.33 -10.72 25.98
CA ASP A 127 8.67 -10.46 24.58
C ASP A 127 9.04 -8.97 24.45
N ASP A 128 10.02 -8.65 23.62
CA ASP A 128 10.79 -7.39 23.67
C ASP A 128 9.95 -6.13 23.32
N GLY A 129 9.73 -5.24 24.30
CA GLY A 129 9.47 -3.80 24.08
C GLY A 129 8.17 -3.22 24.66
N ASP A 130 8.29 -2.50 25.78
CA ASP A 130 7.34 -1.61 26.48
C ASP A 130 6.00 -2.16 27.05
N VAL A 131 5.79 -1.89 28.35
CA VAL A 131 4.69 -2.40 29.19
C VAL A 131 3.75 -1.26 29.61
N LEU A 132 2.45 -1.38 29.30
CA LEU A 132 1.37 -0.52 29.79
C LEU A 132 0.68 -1.13 31.04
N VAL A 133 0.42 -0.32 32.07
CA VAL A 133 -0.11 -0.74 33.38
C VAL A 133 -1.65 -0.69 33.40
N ALA A 134 -2.31 -1.82 33.69
CA ALA A 134 -3.74 -1.86 34.06
C ALA A 134 -3.90 -2.44 35.47
N SER A 135 -4.62 -1.74 36.35
CA SER A 135 -4.82 -2.14 37.76
C SER A 135 -6.06 -3.01 37.95
N TYR A 136 -5.89 -4.24 38.46
CA TYR A 136 -6.98 -5.11 38.91
C TYR A 136 -7.09 -5.08 40.44
N THR A 137 -8.30 -4.91 41.00
CA THR A 137 -8.53 -4.98 42.46
C THR A 137 -9.51 -6.13 42.77
N GLN A 138 -9.12 -7.07 43.64
CA GLN A 138 -9.95 -8.22 44.01
C GLN A 138 -10.71 -7.99 45.33
N LEU A 139 -11.94 -8.52 45.41
CA LEU A 139 -12.82 -8.55 46.58
C LEU A 139 -12.16 -9.07 47.86
N ASP A 140 -12.25 -8.32 48.96
CA ASP A 140 -11.84 -8.76 50.29
C ASP A 140 -12.78 -9.84 50.84
N SER A 141 -12.28 -11.08 50.91
CA SER A 141 -12.57 -12.20 51.85
C SER A 141 -13.99 -12.45 52.43
N GLY A 142 -15.07 -11.91 51.85
CA GLY A 142 -16.45 -12.18 52.25
C GLY A 142 -17.00 -13.48 51.67
N THR A 143 -17.78 -14.23 52.46
CA THR A 143 -18.44 -15.47 52.02
C THR A 143 -19.48 -15.13 50.94
N VAL A 144 -19.24 -15.55 49.69
CA VAL A 144 -20.19 -15.32 48.59
C VAL A 144 -21.51 -16.03 48.91
N PRO A 145 -22.67 -15.34 48.89
CA PRO A 145 -23.94 -15.96 49.22
C PRO A 145 -24.30 -17.02 48.17
N THR A 146 -24.82 -18.17 48.62
CA THR A 146 -25.32 -19.21 47.71
C THR A 146 -26.67 -18.79 47.14
N LEU A 147 -26.72 -18.52 45.85
CA LEU A 147 -27.97 -18.21 45.13
C LEU A 147 -28.61 -19.52 44.65
N SER A 148 -29.95 -19.58 44.66
CA SER A 148 -30.67 -20.75 44.18
C SER A 148 -30.74 -20.73 42.65
N GLU A 149 -30.47 -21.88 42.04
CA GLU A 149 -30.72 -22.10 40.61
C GLU A 149 -32.21 -21.85 40.28
N ASP A 150 -32.50 -21.42 39.04
CA ASP A 150 -33.84 -21.09 38.51
C ASP A 150 -34.64 -19.98 39.23
N THR A 151 -33.98 -19.20 40.10
CA THR A 151 -34.62 -18.10 40.83
C THR A 151 -34.13 -16.75 40.29
N HIS A 152 -35.07 -15.84 40.01
CA HIS A 152 -34.73 -14.52 39.48
C HIS A 152 -34.32 -13.56 40.61
N TYR A 153 -33.21 -12.85 40.43
CA TYR A 153 -32.72 -11.86 41.37
C TYR A 153 -32.48 -10.50 40.68
N LYS A 154 -32.65 -9.42 41.44
CA LYS A 154 -32.21 -8.06 41.09
C LYS A 154 -30.96 -7.70 41.89
N ALA A 155 -29.96 -7.11 41.26
CA ALA A 155 -28.74 -6.68 41.94
C ALA A 155 -28.80 -5.17 42.28
N TYR A 156 -28.28 -4.78 43.43
CA TYR A 156 -28.20 -3.39 43.89
C TYR A 156 -26.82 -3.07 44.47
N VAL A 157 -26.20 -2.00 43.97
CA VAL A 157 -24.97 -1.44 44.55
C VAL A 157 -25.29 -0.15 45.30
N LEU A 158 -24.90 -0.07 46.57
CA LEU A 158 -25.06 1.13 47.40
C LEU A 158 -23.70 1.67 47.84
N TYR A 159 -23.43 2.94 47.53
CA TYR A 159 -22.28 3.68 48.06
C TYR A 159 -22.69 4.57 49.24
N ASN A 160 -21.98 4.47 50.36
CA ASN A 160 -22.18 5.36 51.50
C ASN A 160 -21.16 6.52 51.47
N GLY A 161 -21.46 7.57 50.69
CA GLY A 161 -20.66 8.81 50.66
C GLY A 161 -20.83 9.72 51.88
N THR A 162 -21.61 9.33 52.90
CA THR A 162 -21.90 10.17 54.07
C THR A 162 -20.89 9.95 55.19
N GLY A 163 -20.60 10.96 56.02
CA GLY A 163 -19.66 10.85 57.15
C GLY A 163 -20.14 9.98 58.34
N SER A 164 -21.25 9.26 58.20
CA SER A 164 -21.84 8.36 59.20
C SER A 164 -22.15 6.98 58.62
N THR A 165 -22.00 5.92 59.41
CA THR A 165 -22.35 4.55 59.03
C THR A 165 -23.84 4.40 58.70
N GLN A 166 -24.17 3.73 57.61
CA GLN A 166 -25.53 3.40 57.19
C GLN A 166 -25.79 1.90 57.41
N THR A 167 -26.89 1.54 58.07
CA THR A 167 -27.25 0.13 58.31
C THR A 167 -28.38 -0.30 57.39
N VAL A 168 -28.16 -1.34 56.58
CA VAL A 168 -29.18 -1.94 55.71
C VAL A 168 -29.61 -3.29 56.29
N GLN A 169 -30.90 -3.61 56.24
CA GLN A 169 -31.44 -4.90 56.69
C GLN A 169 -31.47 -5.88 55.51
N ALA A 170 -30.44 -6.71 55.38
CA ALA A 170 -30.32 -7.76 54.35
C ALA A 170 -29.82 -9.04 55.01
N ASN A 171 -30.71 -10.02 55.18
CA ASN A 171 -30.49 -11.23 56.01
C ASN A 171 -29.89 -10.95 57.43
N GLY A 172 -30.14 -9.74 57.95
CA GLY A 172 -29.60 -9.20 59.21
C GLY A 172 -29.19 -7.71 59.05
N PRO A 173 -28.92 -6.98 60.15
CA PRO A 173 -28.33 -5.64 60.05
C PRO A 173 -26.91 -5.75 59.51
N ALA A 174 -26.65 -5.07 58.40
CA ALA A 174 -25.34 -5.00 57.78
C ALA A 174 -24.91 -3.54 57.62
N ASP A 175 -23.85 -3.16 58.33
CA ASP A 175 -23.35 -1.79 58.37
C ASP A 175 -22.49 -1.50 57.13
N ILE A 176 -22.65 -0.31 56.56
CA ILE A 176 -21.87 0.24 55.45
C ILE A 176 -21.20 1.51 55.97
N LEU A 177 -19.87 1.50 56.12
CA LEU A 177 -19.14 2.65 56.67
C LEU A 177 -19.03 3.78 55.65
N PRO A 178 -18.76 5.03 56.11
CA PRO A 178 -18.42 6.14 55.22
C PRO A 178 -17.33 5.78 54.21
N GLY A 179 -17.55 6.06 52.93
CA GLY A 179 -16.64 5.77 51.83
C GLY A 179 -16.67 4.33 51.32
N GLN A 180 -17.51 3.45 51.88
CA GLN A 180 -17.66 2.07 51.41
C GLN A 180 -18.83 1.89 50.44
N SER A 181 -18.67 0.94 49.53
CA SER A 181 -19.75 0.41 48.68
C SER A 181 -20.15 -1.00 49.12
N ALA A 182 -21.42 -1.34 48.95
CA ALA A 182 -22.00 -2.64 49.27
C ALA A 182 -22.86 -3.16 48.11
N LEU A 183 -22.82 -4.46 47.85
CA LEU A 183 -23.63 -5.13 46.83
C LEU A 183 -24.68 -6.03 47.50
N PHE A 184 -25.91 -5.99 46.98
CA PHE A 184 -27.02 -6.80 47.46
C PHE A 184 -27.75 -7.48 46.29
N PHE A 185 -28.28 -8.68 46.52
CA PHE A 185 -29.21 -9.35 45.60
C PHE A 185 -30.58 -9.43 46.23
N GLN A 186 -31.62 -8.99 45.53
CA GLN A 186 -32.99 -9.16 45.93
C GLN A 186 -33.64 -10.26 45.10
N GLU A 187 -34.13 -11.29 45.75
CA GLU A 187 -34.95 -12.29 45.05
C GLU A 187 -36.25 -11.64 44.56
N VAL A 188 -36.53 -11.71 43.27
CA VAL A 188 -37.66 -11.01 42.63
C VAL A 188 -39.01 -11.55 43.13
N SER A 189 -39.08 -12.85 43.41
CA SER A 189 -40.28 -13.55 43.86
C SER A 189 -40.65 -13.22 45.30
N SER A 190 -39.67 -13.15 46.21
CA SER A 190 -39.88 -13.00 47.66
C SER A 190 -39.60 -11.58 48.15
N GLY A 191 -38.88 -10.78 47.38
CA GLY A 191 -38.40 -9.44 47.75
C GLY A 191 -37.27 -9.46 48.78
N THR A 192 -36.73 -10.63 49.13
CA THR A 192 -35.71 -10.79 50.16
C THR A 192 -34.37 -10.27 49.68
N LEU A 193 -33.77 -9.34 50.43
CA LEU A 193 -32.43 -8.80 50.15
C LEU A 193 -31.34 -9.65 50.83
N ILE A 194 -30.36 -10.05 50.04
CA ILE A 194 -29.20 -10.86 50.39
C ILE A 194 -27.96 -9.99 50.25
N ASP A 195 -27.16 -9.91 51.30
CA ASP A 195 -25.89 -9.20 51.29
C ASP A 195 -24.80 -10.03 50.58
N ALA A 196 -24.17 -9.43 49.57
CA ALA A 196 -23.18 -10.09 48.72
C ALA A 196 -21.73 -9.63 48.97
N GLY A 197 -21.48 -8.63 49.83
CA GLY A 197 -20.12 -8.20 50.19
C GLY A 197 -19.91 -6.69 50.26
N ARG A 198 -18.67 -6.29 50.61
CA ARG A 198 -18.25 -4.88 50.82
C ARG A 198 -16.97 -4.55 50.06
N TYR A 199 -16.80 -3.27 49.70
CA TYR A 199 -15.63 -2.71 49.02
C TYR A 199 -15.15 -1.43 49.72
N SER A 200 -13.82 -1.26 49.86
CA SER A 200 -13.20 -0.18 50.64
C SER A 200 -12.28 0.77 49.85
N SER A 201 -11.99 0.53 48.57
CA SER A 201 -11.04 1.33 47.79
C SER A 201 -11.70 2.15 46.68
N LEU A 202 -12.49 3.16 47.04
CA LEU A 202 -12.88 4.21 46.10
C LEU A 202 -12.58 5.57 46.74
N ASN A 203 -11.41 6.11 46.39
CA ASN A 203 -11.03 7.49 46.69
C ASN A 203 -11.29 8.40 45.49
N SER A 204 -12.37 8.16 44.74
CA SER A 204 -12.86 9.07 43.69
C SER A 204 -14.20 9.67 44.13
N THR A 205 -14.26 11.00 44.12
CA THR A 205 -15.45 11.78 44.49
C THR A 205 -16.40 11.99 43.31
N SER A 206 -16.36 11.11 42.31
CA SER A 206 -17.16 11.20 41.08
C SER A 206 -17.66 9.81 40.67
N PRO A 207 -18.97 9.62 40.40
CA PRO A 207 -19.50 8.36 39.90
C PRO A 207 -19.16 8.24 38.41
N SER A 208 -17.96 7.77 38.09
CA SER A 208 -17.65 7.25 36.75
C SER A 208 -18.24 5.85 36.61
N THR A 209 -18.92 5.61 35.50
CA THR A 209 -19.91 4.56 35.20
C THR A 209 -19.37 3.14 35.03
N HIS A 210 -18.19 2.79 35.52
CA HIS A 210 -17.56 1.51 35.16
C HIS A 210 -17.04 0.80 36.41
N ASN A 211 -17.61 -0.37 36.73
CA ASN A 211 -17.11 -1.28 37.75
C ASN A 211 -17.22 -2.73 37.24
N ASP A 212 -16.09 -3.37 36.96
CA ASP A 212 -16.04 -4.78 36.56
C ASP A 212 -16.16 -5.69 37.80
N PHE A 213 -17.01 -6.72 37.73
CA PHE A 213 -17.19 -7.71 38.81
C PHE A 213 -16.83 -9.12 38.33
N LEU A 214 -16.08 -9.88 39.15
CA LEU A 214 -15.68 -11.26 38.84
C LEU A 214 -16.29 -12.25 39.86
N PHE A 215 -17.05 -13.25 39.39
CA PHE A 215 -17.62 -14.31 40.24
C PHE A 215 -16.94 -15.66 40.01
N ARG A 216 -16.73 -16.45 41.07
CA ARG A 216 -16.35 -17.88 40.96
C ARG A 216 -17.46 -18.76 41.51
N SER A 217 -17.99 -19.65 40.68
CA SER A 217 -18.78 -20.81 41.14
C SER A 217 -17.82 -21.97 41.45
N PHE A 218 -17.81 -22.45 42.70
CA PHE A 218 -17.06 -23.63 43.08
C PHE A 218 -18.00 -24.82 43.27
N SER A 219 -18.37 -25.47 42.17
CA SER A 219 -18.64 -26.91 42.22
C SER A 219 -18.34 -27.58 40.87
N ASN A 220 -17.13 -28.14 40.81
CA ASN A 220 -16.62 -29.14 39.88
C ASN A 220 -16.49 -28.76 38.39
N GLY A 221 -15.38 -28.05 38.10
CA GLY A 221 -14.68 -28.11 36.81
C GLY A 221 -15.07 -27.01 35.83
N TYR A 222 -14.32 -25.90 35.90
CA TYR A 222 -14.16 -24.82 34.91
C TYR A 222 -15.36 -24.54 33.96
N ASN A 223 -16.27 -23.69 34.43
CA ASN A 223 -17.14 -22.86 33.59
C ASN A 223 -17.12 -21.45 34.21
N ASP A 224 -16.51 -20.47 33.54
CA ASP A 224 -16.59 -19.05 33.94
C ASP A 224 -17.85 -18.45 33.31
N ILE A 225 -18.63 -17.66 34.08
CA ILE A 225 -19.75 -16.85 33.57
C ILE A 225 -19.30 -15.39 33.62
N TYR A 226 -19.21 -14.73 32.46
CA TYR A 226 -18.95 -13.29 32.34
C TYR A 226 -20.27 -12.54 32.38
N VAL A 227 -20.39 -11.53 33.25
CA VAL A 227 -21.50 -10.57 33.26
C VAL A 227 -20.89 -9.18 33.26
N ASP A 228 -21.11 -8.45 32.19
CA ASP A 228 -20.63 -7.09 31.98
C ASP A 228 -21.82 -6.10 32.04
N ASN A 229 -21.58 -4.85 32.43
CA ASN A 229 -22.53 -3.74 32.42
C ASN A 229 -23.87 -3.93 33.15
N LEU A 230 -23.85 -4.11 34.47
CA LEU A 230 -25.07 -4.00 35.28
C LEU A 230 -25.42 -2.54 35.57
N ALA A 231 -26.52 -2.06 34.99
CA ALA A 231 -27.14 -0.79 35.39
C ALA A 231 -27.98 -0.98 36.68
N VAL A 232 -28.33 0.13 37.33
CA VAL A 232 -29.27 0.10 38.46
C VAL A 232 -30.63 -0.40 37.97
N ASP A 233 -31.15 -1.49 38.56
CA ASP A 233 -32.44 -2.19 38.31
C ASP A 233 -32.49 -3.36 37.29
N ASP A 234 -31.35 -3.93 36.88
CA ASP A 234 -31.32 -5.10 35.98
C ASP A 234 -31.80 -6.44 36.59
N THR A 235 -32.31 -7.35 35.75
CA THR A 235 -32.82 -8.69 36.13
C THR A 235 -32.07 -9.80 35.40
N LEU A 236 -31.49 -10.77 36.12
CA LEU A 236 -30.69 -11.88 35.57
C LEU A 236 -31.49 -13.21 35.53
N VAL A 237 -31.28 -14.03 34.49
CA VAL A 237 -31.81 -15.41 34.36
C VAL A 237 -30.67 -16.39 34.07
N VAL A 238 -30.61 -17.53 34.78
CA VAL A 238 -29.54 -18.54 34.65
C VAL A 238 -30.07 -19.79 33.92
N PRO A 239 -29.48 -20.26 32.80
CA PRO A 239 -29.98 -21.43 32.06
C PRO A 239 -29.29 -22.76 32.46
N GLY A 240 -30.08 -23.86 32.42
CA GLY A 240 -29.66 -25.21 32.84
C GLY A 240 -28.84 -26.00 31.81
N SER A 241 -28.04 -26.95 32.31
CA SER A 241 -27.00 -27.69 31.57
C SER A 241 -27.52 -28.83 30.68
N GLY A 242 -27.13 -28.82 29.40
CA GLY A 242 -27.19 -29.96 28.48
C GLY A 242 -25.78 -30.50 28.24
N GLY A 243 -25.47 -31.70 28.71
CA GLY A 243 -24.11 -32.23 28.75
C GLY A 243 -23.56 -32.78 27.44
N GLY A 244 -22.25 -32.57 27.24
CA GLY A 244 -21.38 -33.54 26.56
C GLY A 244 -20.77 -33.10 25.22
N GLY A 245 -19.56 -32.54 25.28
CA GLY A 245 -18.52 -32.75 24.27
C GLY A 245 -18.28 -31.65 23.24
N GLY A 246 -17.22 -30.86 23.48
CA GLY A 246 -16.40 -30.22 22.44
C GLY A 246 -17.03 -29.06 21.66
N GLY A 247 -16.63 -27.83 22.02
CA GLY A 247 -16.60 -26.68 21.10
C GLY A 247 -17.95 -26.11 20.67
N ALA A 248 -18.54 -25.26 21.53
CA ALA A 248 -19.35 -24.09 21.19
C ALA A 248 -20.02 -23.60 22.49
N TYR A 249 -19.61 -22.42 22.99
CA TYR A 249 -20.39 -21.73 24.02
C TYR A 249 -21.40 -20.83 23.32
N PRO A 250 -22.70 -20.89 23.64
CA PRO A 250 -23.68 -19.93 23.15
C PRO A 250 -23.49 -18.62 23.92
N SER A 251 -23.10 -17.54 23.23
CA SER A 251 -23.26 -16.19 23.74
C SER A 251 -24.76 -15.88 23.83
N VAL A 252 -25.18 -15.28 24.93
CA VAL A 252 -26.49 -14.63 25.01
C VAL A 252 -26.25 -13.20 24.57
N ASP A 253 -26.39 -12.93 23.27
CA ASP A 253 -26.27 -11.59 22.69
C ASP A 253 -27.55 -10.79 22.99
N HIS A 254 -27.44 -9.70 23.75
CA HIS A 254 -28.39 -8.58 23.64
C HIS A 254 -27.62 -7.27 23.44
N PHE A 255 -28.10 -6.51 22.45
CA PHE A 255 -27.38 -5.54 21.65
C PHE A 255 -27.61 -4.10 22.11
N TYR A 256 -26.52 -3.35 22.29
CA TYR A 256 -26.51 -1.90 22.11
C TYR A 256 -25.73 -1.64 20.80
N ASN A 257 -26.38 -1.05 19.79
CA ASN A 257 -25.69 -0.59 18.59
C ASN A 257 -25.14 0.81 18.86
N GLU A 258 -24.00 0.90 19.55
CA GLU A 258 -23.25 2.15 19.68
C GLU A 258 -22.19 2.20 18.57
N PHE A 259 -22.28 3.21 17.71
CA PHE A 259 -21.29 3.49 16.67
C PHE A 259 -20.30 4.55 17.18
N GLU A 260 -19.07 4.16 17.46
CA GLU A 260 -17.99 5.08 17.86
C GLU A 260 -16.97 5.20 16.72
N MET A 261 -16.68 6.44 16.31
CA MET A 261 -15.78 6.74 15.20
C MET A 261 -14.61 7.58 15.71
N TRP A 262 -13.39 7.26 15.27
CA TRP A 262 -12.14 7.90 15.70
C TRP A 262 -11.51 8.63 14.52
N GLY A 263 -10.90 9.82 14.69
CA GLY A 263 -10.15 10.55 13.64
C GLY A 263 -9.38 11.82 14.08
N LEU A 264 -8.83 12.58 13.12
CA LEU A 264 -8.15 13.90 13.20
C LEU A 264 -8.68 14.93 12.14
N ASP A 265 -8.32 16.23 12.26
CA ASP A 265 -8.82 17.44 11.56
C ASP A 265 -8.28 17.64 10.11
N GLY A 266 -9.10 18.07 9.12
CA GLY A 266 -8.56 18.67 7.87
C GLY A 266 -9.42 18.79 6.58
N VAL A 267 -10.42 17.95 6.33
CA VAL A 267 -11.16 17.96 5.03
C VAL A 267 -12.32 18.96 5.05
N THR A 268 -12.39 19.87 4.07
CA THR A 268 -13.36 21.00 4.05
C THR A 268 -14.49 20.89 3.00
N GLU A 269 -14.60 19.81 2.24
CA GLU A 269 -15.76 19.56 1.36
C GLU A 269 -16.74 18.57 2.02
N LYS A 270 -17.98 19.03 2.23
CA LYS A 270 -18.91 18.52 3.24
C LYS A 270 -19.92 17.48 2.75
N ASP A 271 -19.75 16.86 1.58
CA ASP A 271 -20.81 16.04 0.96
C ASP A 271 -20.29 14.72 0.32
N GLU A 272 -19.17 14.14 0.76
CA GLU A 272 -18.46 13.17 -0.10
C GLU A 272 -18.86 11.69 -0.02
N LEU A 273 -19.40 11.20 1.10
CA LEU A 273 -19.71 9.76 1.28
C LEU A 273 -21.03 9.54 2.02
N SER A 274 -21.81 8.56 1.56
CA SER A 274 -23.07 8.15 2.18
C SER A 274 -23.13 6.62 2.30
N LEU A 275 -23.60 6.15 3.45
CA LEU A 275 -23.77 4.73 3.76
C LEU A 275 -25.25 4.46 4.03
N THR A 276 -25.81 3.44 3.40
CA THR A 276 -27.19 3.02 3.61
C THR A 276 -27.24 1.56 4.02
N LEU A 277 -27.83 1.28 5.19
CA LEU A 277 -28.03 -0.07 5.71
C LEU A 277 -29.46 -0.54 5.42
N ASN A 278 -29.60 -1.69 4.75
CA ASN A 278 -30.90 -2.30 4.45
C ASN A 278 -31.01 -3.66 5.14
N THR A 279 -31.46 -3.66 6.41
CA THR A 279 -31.64 -4.88 7.22
C THR A 279 -33.10 -5.07 7.63
N THR A 280 -33.54 -6.32 7.74
CA THR A 280 -34.90 -6.69 8.16
C THR A 280 -35.05 -6.73 9.69
N GLU A 281 -33.94 -6.88 10.43
CA GLU A 281 -33.93 -6.97 11.90
C GLU A 281 -34.37 -5.63 12.58
N ASN A 282 -34.28 -4.49 11.88
CA ASN A 282 -34.79 -3.17 12.31
C ASN A 282 -36.18 -2.82 11.73
N GLY A 283 -37.02 -3.82 11.44
CA GLY A 283 -38.37 -3.61 10.92
C GLY A 283 -38.44 -3.21 9.44
N GLY A 284 -37.35 -3.40 8.68
CA GLY A 284 -37.26 -3.06 7.26
C GLY A 284 -37.04 -1.57 6.97
N THR A 285 -36.54 -0.82 7.95
CA THR A 285 -36.31 0.63 7.80
C THR A 285 -34.90 0.87 7.27
N THR A 286 -34.81 1.50 6.09
CA THR A 286 -33.54 1.96 5.50
C THR A 286 -32.97 3.11 6.32
N THR A 287 -31.76 2.96 6.85
CA THR A 287 -31.04 4.04 7.55
C THR A 287 -29.89 4.53 6.67
N THR A 288 -29.95 5.80 6.26
CA THR A 288 -28.91 6.46 5.46
C THR A 288 -28.12 7.43 6.34
N PHE A 289 -26.80 7.25 6.37
CA PHE A 289 -25.83 8.14 6.98
C PHE A 289 -25.20 8.98 5.87
N THR A 290 -25.29 10.30 5.96
CA THR A 290 -24.55 11.22 5.08
C THR A 290 -23.37 11.76 5.89
N LEU A 291 -22.15 11.52 5.44
CA LEU A 291 -20.92 11.75 6.19
C LEU A 291 -20.41 13.19 6.02
N ALA A 292 -21.30 14.15 6.28
CA ALA A 292 -21.09 15.57 5.98
C ALA A 292 -20.32 16.35 7.06
N ASP A 293 -20.29 15.86 8.30
CA ASP A 293 -19.56 16.45 9.43
C ASP A 293 -19.04 15.32 10.33
N PRO A 294 -17.81 15.41 10.87
CA PRO A 294 -17.31 14.39 11.77
C PRO A 294 -18.05 14.41 13.13
N VAL A 295 -18.67 13.29 13.52
CA VAL A 295 -19.43 13.15 14.77
C VAL A 295 -19.01 11.91 15.55
N ARG A 296 -18.78 12.05 16.86
CA ARG A 296 -18.75 10.90 17.79
C ARG A 296 -20.17 10.55 18.22
N ALA A 297 -20.53 9.27 18.01
CA ALA A 297 -21.76 8.61 18.44
C ALA A 297 -23.07 9.15 17.84
N VAL A 298 -23.75 8.29 17.07
CA VAL A 298 -25.17 8.45 16.73
C VAL A 298 -25.94 7.38 17.49
N ASP A 299 -26.82 7.80 18.40
CA ASP A 299 -27.79 6.87 18.99
C ASP A 299 -28.86 6.56 17.94
N VAL A 300 -28.82 5.33 17.43
CA VAL A 300 -29.75 4.80 16.43
C VAL A 300 -30.77 3.83 17.04
N SER A 301 -30.97 3.88 18.36
CA SER A 301 -32.00 3.08 19.04
C SER A 301 -33.42 3.33 18.50
N ASP A 302 -33.68 4.52 17.94
CA ASP A 302 -34.82 4.81 17.07
C ASP A 302 -34.35 5.02 15.61
N PRO A 303 -34.50 4.01 14.72
CA PRO A 303 -34.05 4.11 13.33
C PRO A 303 -34.86 5.11 12.48
N THR A 304 -35.98 5.62 12.98
CA THR A 304 -36.79 6.63 12.29
C THR A 304 -36.45 8.06 12.70
N ALA A 305 -35.68 8.25 13.78
CA ALA A 305 -35.27 9.53 14.32
C ALA A 305 -33.94 9.41 15.07
N PRO A 306 -32.80 9.34 14.35
CA PRO A 306 -31.48 9.25 14.98
C PRO A 306 -31.22 10.47 15.87
N ASP A 307 -30.70 10.26 17.08
CA ASP A 307 -30.39 11.35 18.02
C ASP A 307 -28.92 11.77 17.89
N PHE A 308 -28.73 13.04 17.52
CA PHE A 308 -27.42 13.67 17.33
C PHE A 308 -27.06 14.64 18.47
N SER A 309 -27.87 14.71 19.54
CA SER A 309 -27.77 15.78 20.55
C SER A 309 -26.56 15.69 21.48
N THR A 310 -25.87 14.55 21.54
CA THR A 310 -24.62 14.34 22.29
C THR A 310 -23.36 14.59 21.45
N ALA A 311 -23.54 14.94 20.16
CA ALA A 311 -22.46 15.27 19.24
C ALA A 311 -21.68 16.53 19.68
N ILE A 312 -20.36 16.41 19.79
CA ILE A 312 -19.44 17.57 19.81
C ILE A 312 -18.50 17.47 18.60
N PRO A 313 -18.20 18.58 17.91
CA PRO A 313 -17.67 18.55 16.54
C PRO A 313 -16.16 18.34 16.52
N TYR A 314 -15.68 17.09 16.52
CA TYR A 314 -14.29 16.75 16.18
C TYR A 314 -14.17 15.28 15.70
N HIS A 315 -13.77 15.15 14.44
CA HIS A 315 -13.09 14.02 13.75
C HIS A 315 -13.81 12.74 13.20
N PHE A 316 -13.42 12.34 11.96
CA PHE A 316 -13.73 11.11 11.20
C PHE A 316 -12.39 10.60 10.61
N GLY A 317 -11.99 9.33 10.78
CA GLY A 317 -10.56 8.95 10.70
C GLY A 317 -10.17 7.88 9.68
N GLY A 318 -8.88 7.98 9.31
CA GLY A 318 -8.14 6.98 8.57
C GLY A 318 -7.48 5.91 9.43
N SER A 319 -6.93 4.89 8.78
CA SER A 319 -6.02 3.93 9.41
C SER A 319 -4.70 4.61 9.76
N THR A 320 -3.73 3.87 10.29
CA THR A 320 -2.37 4.35 10.64
C THR A 320 -1.56 4.93 9.46
N SER A 321 -2.16 5.09 8.29
CA SER A 321 -1.68 5.79 7.09
C SER A 321 -2.72 6.85 6.71
N ALA A 322 -2.26 8.08 6.47
CA ALA A 322 -3.10 9.29 6.39
C ALA A 322 -4.10 9.36 5.22
N ASP A 323 -4.03 8.42 4.26
CA ASP A 323 -4.77 8.51 2.99
C ASP A 323 -6.06 7.67 2.92
N ASN A 324 -6.42 6.96 3.99
CA ASN A 324 -7.52 6.00 4.02
C ASN A 324 -8.80 6.59 4.64
N VAL A 325 -9.98 6.34 4.06
CA VAL A 325 -11.31 6.70 4.63
C VAL A 325 -12.02 5.43 5.12
N GLY A 326 -12.45 5.38 6.40
CA GLY A 326 -13.07 4.17 6.96
C GLY A 326 -13.68 4.27 8.37
N VAL A 327 -14.37 3.21 8.81
CA VAL A 327 -14.84 3.03 10.21
C VAL A 327 -13.84 2.13 10.94
N GLY A 328 -13.24 2.61 12.04
CA GLY A 328 -12.15 1.94 12.75
C GLY A 328 -12.59 0.97 13.87
N TYR A 329 -11.66 0.08 14.25
CA TYR A 329 -11.72 -0.87 15.37
C TYR A 329 -11.88 -0.15 16.74
N PRO A 330 -12.63 -0.67 17.75
CA PRO A 330 -13.18 -2.01 17.91
C PRO A 330 -14.72 -2.04 17.93
N LEU A 331 -15.42 -1.79 16.81
CA LEU A 331 -16.89 -1.83 16.84
C LEU A 331 -17.52 -2.59 15.67
N ASP A 332 -18.55 -3.37 16.01
CA ASP A 332 -19.35 -4.17 15.08
C ASP A 332 -20.49 -3.30 14.50
N ALA A 333 -20.38 -2.92 13.24
CA ALA A 333 -21.34 -2.08 12.53
C ALA A 333 -22.42 -2.93 11.84
N GLY A 334 -23.55 -3.18 12.51
CA GLY A 334 -24.74 -3.80 11.91
C GLY A 334 -24.56 -5.25 11.46
N ARG A 335 -25.58 -6.09 11.69
CA ARG A 335 -25.62 -7.48 11.20
C ARG A 335 -26.51 -7.55 9.97
N PHE A 336 -26.11 -8.34 8.97
CA PHE A 336 -26.94 -8.58 7.78
C PHE A 336 -26.99 -10.06 7.37
N GLN A 337 -28.20 -10.53 7.13
CA GLN A 337 -28.54 -11.92 6.80
C GLN A 337 -28.44 -12.20 5.30
N ARG A 338 -28.57 -13.48 4.93
CA ARG A 338 -28.63 -13.89 3.52
C ARG A 338 -29.69 -13.09 2.75
N GLY A 339 -29.28 -12.47 1.66
CA GLY A 339 -30.13 -11.62 0.82
C GLY A 339 -30.26 -10.17 1.29
N GLU A 340 -29.73 -9.82 2.45
CA GLU A 340 -29.61 -8.44 2.90
C GLU A 340 -28.33 -7.80 2.37
N SER A 341 -28.32 -6.48 2.30
CA SER A 341 -27.21 -5.73 1.74
C SER A 341 -26.96 -4.42 2.48
N PHE A 342 -25.74 -3.94 2.36
CA PHE A 342 -25.41 -2.54 2.62
C PHE A 342 -24.99 -1.87 1.31
N THR A 343 -25.23 -0.57 1.24
CA THR A 343 -24.96 0.23 0.04
C THR A 343 -24.09 1.42 0.41
N LEU A 344 -22.97 1.56 -0.26
CA LEU A 344 -22.11 2.73 -0.19
C LEU A 344 -22.35 3.60 -1.43
N THR A 345 -22.40 4.91 -1.28
CA THR A 345 -22.45 5.85 -2.42
C THR A 345 -21.59 7.05 -2.09
N ALA A 346 -20.66 7.38 -2.99
CA ALA A 346 -19.81 8.55 -2.88
C ALA A 346 -20.22 9.57 -3.94
N THR A 347 -20.01 10.86 -3.69
CA THR A 347 -20.29 11.90 -4.72
C THR A 347 -19.20 12.00 -5.78
N ARG A 348 -18.11 11.26 -5.59
CA ARG A 348 -16.96 11.13 -6.49
C ARG A 348 -16.68 9.65 -6.73
N ASP A 349 -15.86 9.36 -7.73
CA ASP A 349 -15.34 8.01 -7.93
C ASP A 349 -14.67 7.55 -6.62
N PHE A 350 -14.78 6.29 -6.24
CA PHE A 350 -14.30 5.80 -4.94
C PHE A 350 -13.69 4.41 -5.09
N ARG A 351 -12.45 4.26 -4.63
CA ARG A 351 -11.76 2.96 -4.60
C ARG A 351 -11.96 2.31 -3.23
N LEU A 352 -12.51 1.11 -3.19
CA LEU A 352 -12.58 0.30 -1.97
C LEU A 352 -11.33 -0.59 -1.87
N ASN A 353 -10.46 -0.30 -0.91
CA ASN A 353 -9.15 -0.96 -0.74
C ASN A 353 -9.24 -2.23 0.11
N ARG A 354 -10.00 -2.20 1.21
CA ARG A 354 -10.10 -3.32 2.16
C ARG A 354 -11.45 -3.33 2.86
N ILE A 355 -11.92 -4.52 3.22
CA ILE A 355 -13.12 -4.68 4.04
C ILE A 355 -12.93 -5.77 5.09
N GLY A 356 -13.39 -5.50 6.31
CA GLY A 356 -13.27 -6.39 7.47
C GLY A 356 -14.61 -6.86 7.97
N TRP A 357 -14.66 -8.13 8.39
CA TRP A 357 -15.88 -8.77 8.87
C TRP A 357 -15.68 -9.35 10.28
N HIS A 358 -16.73 -9.40 11.07
CA HIS A 358 -16.78 -10.21 12.28
C HIS A 358 -17.75 -11.38 12.03
N THR A 359 -17.21 -12.60 12.03
CA THR A 359 -17.99 -13.83 11.80
C THR A 359 -17.70 -14.84 12.91
N THR A 360 -18.75 -15.47 13.46
CA THR A 360 -18.61 -16.46 14.54
C THR A 360 -18.33 -17.87 14.02
N SER A 361 -18.38 -18.09 12.70
CA SER A 361 -17.93 -19.34 12.05
C SER A 361 -17.43 -19.04 10.63
N VAL A 362 -16.21 -19.46 10.32
CA VAL A 362 -15.39 -18.98 9.19
C VAL A 362 -15.36 -19.92 7.96
N THR A 363 -16.28 -20.88 7.82
CA THR A 363 -16.14 -21.88 6.73
C THR A 363 -16.99 -21.65 5.49
N ASP A 364 -18.10 -20.90 5.56
CA ASP A 364 -19.07 -20.85 4.43
C ASP A 364 -19.72 -19.47 4.17
N ALA A 365 -19.18 -18.40 4.78
CA ALA A 365 -19.74 -17.06 4.60
C ALA A 365 -19.29 -16.43 3.27
N LYS A 366 -20.21 -15.88 2.47
CA LYS A 366 -19.94 -15.28 1.15
C LYS A 366 -20.61 -13.92 0.99
N VAL A 367 -19.89 -12.99 0.36
CA VAL A 367 -20.36 -11.64 0.05
C VAL A 367 -20.26 -11.36 -1.44
N HIS A 368 -21.28 -10.71 -1.99
CA HIS A 368 -21.37 -10.32 -3.38
C HIS A 368 -21.38 -8.79 -3.51
N PHE A 369 -20.41 -8.26 -4.23
CA PHE A 369 -20.22 -6.85 -4.55
C PHE A 369 -20.82 -6.56 -5.93
N LYS A 370 -21.48 -5.41 -6.07
CA LYS A 370 -21.92 -4.84 -7.35
C LYS A 370 -21.66 -3.34 -7.38
N TRP A 371 -21.07 -2.82 -8.44
CA TRP A 371 -20.80 -1.39 -8.63
C TRP A 371 -20.82 -1.04 -10.12
N THR A 372 -20.71 0.24 -10.46
CA THR A 372 -20.48 0.70 -11.83
C THR A 372 -19.08 1.29 -11.92
N GLN A 373 -18.33 0.98 -12.98
CA GLN A 373 -16.99 1.50 -13.25
C GLN A 373 -16.88 1.92 -14.72
N GLY A 374 -16.53 3.17 -14.99
CA GLY A 374 -16.51 3.72 -16.34
C GLY A 374 -17.87 3.67 -17.04
N GLY A 375 -18.98 3.72 -16.28
CA GLY A 375 -20.34 3.57 -16.78
C GLY A 375 -20.76 2.13 -17.10
N VAL A 376 -19.94 1.13 -16.77
CA VAL A 376 -20.22 -0.30 -16.98
C VAL A 376 -20.48 -1.00 -15.66
N ASP A 377 -21.53 -1.83 -15.60
CA ASP A 377 -21.86 -2.63 -14.41
C ASP A 377 -20.81 -3.73 -14.15
N GLN A 378 -20.32 -3.80 -12.93
CA GLN A 378 -19.34 -4.76 -12.43
C GLN A 378 -19.94 -5.59 -11.29
N SER A 379 -19.42 -6.80 -11.09
CA SER A 379 -19.81 -7.64 -9.95
C SER A 379 -18.73 -8.64 -9.55
N LEU A 380 -18.65 -8.96 -8.25
CA LEU A 380 -17.65 -9.87 -7.69
C LEU A 380 -18.23 -10.62 -6.49
N THR A 381 -17.94 -11.92 -6.35
CA THR A 381 -18.31 -12.71 -5.15
C THR A 381 -17.06 -13.22 -4.47
N LEU A 382 -16.92 -12.98 -3.17
CA LEU A 382 -15.77 -13.40 -2.37
C LEU A 382 -16.21 -14.12 -1.10
N ASP A 383 -15.33 -14.99 -0.58
CA ASP A 383 -15.50 -15.61 0.72
C ASP A 383 -15.24 -14.58 1.83
N ALA A 384 -16.21 -14.42 2.74
CA ALA A 384 -16.14 -13.50 3.87
C ALA A 384 -15.29 -14.09 5.01
N VAL A 385 -13.97 -14.08 4.81
CA VAL A 385 -12.97 -14.31 5.85
C VAL A 385 -12.86 -13.09 6.78
N TRP A 386 -12.05 -13.14 7.84
CA TRP A 386 -11.95 -12.07 8.85
C TRP A 386 -11.67 -10.67 8.25
N SER A 387 -10.93 -10.60 7.14
CA SER A 387 -10.76 -9.41 6.32
C SER A 387 -10.38 -9.76 4.90
N ILE A 388 -10.84 -8.99 3.93
CA ILE A 388 -10.53 -9.14 2.49
C ILE A 388 -9.84 -7.86 2.02
N ASP A 389 -8.63 -8.00 1.48
CA ASP A 389 -8.03 -6.94 0.67
C ASP A 389 -8.64 -6.97 -0.73
N LEU A 390 -9.19 -5.83 -1.14
CA LEU A 390 -9.93 -5.67 -2.39
C LEU A 390 -9.06 -5.05 -3.50
N ALA A 391 -7.83 -4.62 -3.18
CA ALA A 391 -6.84 -4.18 -4.15
C ALA A 391 -6.60 -5.19 -5.30
N PRO A 392 -6.48 -6.53 -5.06
CA PRO A 392 -6.35 -7.53 -6.14
C PRO A 392 -7.56 -7.60 -7.07
N HIS A 393 -8.69 -7.02 -6.66
CA HIS A 393 -9.96 -7.06 -7.37
C HIS A 393 -10.37 -5.71 -7.96
N ASN A 394 -9.56 -4.65 -7.74
CA ASN A 394 -9.68 -3.30 -8.31
C ASN A 394 -11.11 -2.70 -8.27
N ILE A 395 -11.80 -2.78 -7.13
CA ILE A 395 -13.13 -2.19 -6.98
C ILE A 395 -13.02 -0.66 -6.92
N VAL A 396 -13.30 -0.01 -8.05
CA VAL A 396 -13.45 1.44 -8.18
C VAL A 396 -14.87 1.75 -8.63
N MET A 397 -15.67 2.34 -7.75
CA MET A 397 -17.06 2.72 -8.04
C MET A 397 -17.14 4.14 -8.61
N ASP A 398 -17.96 4.34 -9.63
CA ASP A 398 -18.21 5.64 -10.25
C ASP A 398 -18.93 6.58 -9.28
N ALA A 399 -18.65 7.87 -9.42
CA ALA A 399 -19.30 8.95 -8.72
C ALA A 399 -20.83 8.85 -8.76
N ASN A 400 -21.46 9.01 -7.60
CA ASN A 400 -22.91 8.99 -7.39
C ASN A 400 -23.58 7.66 -7.77
N THR A 401 -22.82 6.57 -7.90
CA THR A 401 -23.34 5.22 -8.12
C THR A 401 -23.23 4.37 -6.85
N PRO A 402 -24.14 3.40 -6.64
CA PRO A 402 -24.10 2.55 -5.46
C PRO A 402 -23.10 1.39 -5.61
N LEU A 403 -22.21 1.22 -4.65
CA LEU A 403 -21.59 -0.06 -4.36
C LEU A 403 -22.50 -0.86 -3.41
N VAL A 404 -23.09 -1.94 -3.91
CA VAL A 404 -23.99 -2.81 -3.16
C VAL A 404 -23.25 -4.07 -2.75
N ILE A 405 -23.25 -4.37 -1.45
CA ILE A 405 -22.58 -5.54 -0.89
C ILE A 405 -23.62 -6.40 -0.19
N THR A 406 -23.83 -7.61 -0.71
CA THR A 406 -24.93 -8.50 -0.35
C THR A 406 -24.38 -9.78 0.28
N ASN A 407 -24.97 -10.24 1.38
CA ASN A 407 -24.63 -11.55 1.95
C ASN A 407 -25.31 -12.63 1.11
N VAL A 408 -24.52 -13.51 0.49
CA VAL A 408 -24.97 -14.58 -0.40
C VAL A 408 -24.63 -15.98 0.11
N SER A 409 -24.28 -16.10 1.40
CA SER A 409 -23.93 -17.37 2.07
C SER A 409 -24.99 -18.46 1.87
N ASP A 410 -24.58 -19.72 1.80
CA ASP A 410 -25.47 -20.86 1.59
C ASP A 410 -26.12 -21.34 2.91
N ASP A 411 -27.46 -21.43 2.92
CA ASP A 411 -28.31 -21.75 4.09
C ASP A 411 -27.88 -23.03 4.85
N VAL A 412 -27.22 -22.86 6.00
CA VAL A 412 -27.14 -23.89 7.04
C VAL A 412 -27.01 -23.22 8.43
N ASP A 413 -28.13 -23.22 9.18
CA ASP A 413 -28.36 -22.71 10.55
C ASP A 413 -28.52 -21.17 10.73
N GLU A 414 -29.77 -20.73 10.97
CA GLU A 414 -30.25 -19.34 11.21
C GLU A 414 -29.48 -18.52 12.28
N ILE A 415 -28.66 -19.16 13.12
CA ILE A 415 -27.93 -18.52 14.22
C ILE A 415 -26.43 -18.38 13.91
N LYS A 416 -25.87 -19.16 12.97
CA LYS A 416 -24.40 -19.29 12.80
C LYS A 416 -23.78 -18.52 11.63
N GLN A 417 -24.58 -17.97 10.72
CA GLN A 417 -24.07 -17.34 9.48
C GLN A 417 -24.37 -15.83 9.36
N ARG A 418 -24.45 -15.13 10.48
CA ARG A 418 -24.65 -13.66 10.47
C ARG A 418 -23.30 -12.98 10.21
N ILE A 419 -23.21 -12.20 9.14
CA ILE A 419 -22.01 -11.38 8.85
C ILE A 419 -22.23 -10.02 9.51
N ALA A 420 -21.31 -9.63 10.39
CA ALA A 420 -21.23 -8.27 10.89
C ALA A 420 -20.11 -7.53 10.14
N LEU A 421 -20.41 -6.35 9.62
CA LEU A 421 -19.39 -5.48 9.05
C LEU A 421 -18.58 -4.90 10.20
N ARG A 422 -17.25 -4.93 10.07
CA ARG A 422 -16.34 -4.49 11.13
C ARG A 422 -15.60 -3.22 10.77
N TYR A 423 -15.11 -3.14 9.55
CA TYR A 423 -14.48 -1.94 9.01
C TYR A 423 -14.51 -2.00 7.49
N PHE A 424 -14.34 -0.85 6.85
CA PHE A 424 -13.99 -0.73 5.43
C PHE A 424 -12.96 0.38 5.29
N ILE A 425 -12.14 0.31 4.25
CA ILE A 425 -11.06 1.23 3.96
C ILE A 425 -11.07 1.53 2.46
N GLY A 426 -11.11 2.80 2.08
CA GLY A 426 -11.08 3.21 0.68
C GLY A 426 -10.78 4.70 0.50
N ASN A 427 -10.64 5.13 -0.75
CA ASN A 427 -10.21 6.49 -1.12
C ASN A 427 -11.21 7.12 -2.09
N LEU A 428 -11.51 8.40 -1.90
CA LEU A 428 -12.22 9.20 -2.89
C LEU A 428 -11.24 9.58 -4.01
N MET A 429 -11.63 9.32 -5.23
CA MET A 429 -10.91 9.64 -6.45
C MET A 429 -11.43 11.00 -6.96
N PHE A 430 -10.56 11.83 -7.53
CA PHE A 430 -10.98 13.15 -7.99
C PHE A 430 -11.76 13.03 -9.32
N ALA A 431 -12.97 13.64 -9.41
CA ALA A 431 -13.90 13.50 -10.55
C ALA A 431 -13.37 14.04 -11.91
N SER A 432 -12.23 14.72 -11.86
CA SER A 432 -11.32 14.99 -12.95
C SER A 432 -10.03 15.38 -12.27
N GLU A 433 -8.94 14.65 -12.52
CA GLU A 433 -7.61 15.13 -12.18
C GLU A 433 -7.53 16.61 -12.60
N PRO A 434 -7.21 17.56 -11.72
CA PRO A 434 -6.79 18.87 -12.18
C PRO A 434 -5.66 18.60 -13.15
N THR A 435 -5.91 18.80 -14.45
CA THR A 435 -4.87 18.65 -15.45
C THR A 435 -3.86 19.73 -15.12
N TYR A 436 -2.79 19.33 -14.45
CA TYR A 436 -1.53 20.05 -14.47
C TYR A 436 -1.24 20.37 -15.95
N ASP A 437 -0.64 21.53 -16.22
CA ASP A 437 -0.19 21.81 -17.57
C ASP A 437 0.97 20.85 -17.92
N MET A 438 0.61 19.66 -18.40
CA MET A 438 1.50 18.59 -18.85
C MET A 438 2.18 18.92 -20.19
N SER A 439 1.81 20.03 -20.83
CA SER A 439 2.23 20.32 -22.22
C SER A 439 3.67 20.82 -22.34
N GLY A 440 4.40 20.95 -21.23
CA GLY A 440 5.71 21.60 -21.23
C GLY A 440 5.65 23.06 -21.70
N SER A 441 4.47 23.70 -21.76
CA SER A 441 4.34 25.07 -22.28
C SER A 441 5.01 26.13 -21.39
N GLY A 442 5.38 25.74 -20.16
CA GLY A 442 6.25 26.49 -19.23
C GLY A 442 7.74 26.08 -19.24
N GLY A 443 8.16 25.10 -20.04
CA GLY A 443 9.57 24.91 -20.42
C GLY A 443 10.38 23.81 -19.73
N LEU A 444 9.79 22.69 -19.30
CA LEU A 444 10.57 21.47 -19.02
C LEU A 444 9.96 20.23 -19.67
N PRO A 445 10.75 19.41 -20.38
CA PRO A 445 10.39 18.03 -20.66
C PRO A 445 10.36 17.24 -19.36
N GLN A 446 9.43 16.30 -19.22
CA GLN A 446 9.52 15.25 -18.22
C GLN A 446 10.76 14.40 -18.53
N MET A 447 11.62 14.21 -17.53
CA MET A 447 12.89 13.49 -17.69
C MET A 447 13.07 12.49 -16.57
N PHE A 448 13.53 11.30 -16.93
CA PHE A 448 13.88 10.25 -16.00
C PHE A 448 15.38 9.98 -16.07
N GLY A 449 15.97 9.61 -14.95
CA GLY A 449 17.35 9.18 -14.95
C GLY A 449 17.82 8.64 -13.62
N VAL A 450 19.06 8.94 -13.25
CA VAL A 450 19.78 8.22 -12.20
C VAL A 450 20.59 9.17 -11.31
N ASN A 451 20.65 8.84 -10.02
CA ASN A 451 21.61 9.43 -9.11
C ASN A 451 22.99 8.83 -9.38
N ILE A 452 23.99 9.67 -9.65
CA ILE A 452 25.40 9.24 -9.67
C ILE A 452 26.01 9.61 -8.32
N ALA A 453 26.07 8.62 -7.44
CA ALA A 453 26.66 8.73 -6.11
C ALA A 453 28.16 8.41 -6.13
N GLY A 454 28.89 8.95 -5.15
CA GLY A 454 30.31 8.70 -4.90
C GLY A 454 31.11 9.96 -4.59
N ALA A 455 30.77 11.10 -5.21
CA ALA A 455 31.49 12.36 -5.00
C ALA A 455 31.26 12.95 -3.59
N GLU A 456 30.20 12.53 -2.95
CA GLU A 456 29.81 12.85 -1.58
C GLU A 456 30.39 11.91 -0.51
N PHE A 457 30.90 10.74 -0.90
CA PHE A 457 31.46 9.78 0.06
C PHE A 457 32.81 10.22 0.60
N ASP A 458 33.09 9.97 1.87
CA ASP A 458 34.34 10.35 2.52
C ASP A 458 35.51 9.44 2.17
N ASN A 459 35.23 8.17 1.90
CA ASN A 459 36.23 7.18 1.51
C ASN A 459 36.52 7.17 0.01
N TYR A 460 35.84 7.99 -0.79
CA TYR A 460 36.08 8.16 -2.23
C TYR A 460 36.41 9.61 -2.56
N SER A 461 37.28 9.79 -3.55
CA SER A 461 37.53 11.10 -4.14
C SER A 461 36.45 11.43 -5.17
N PHE A 462 36.12 12.72 -5.28
CA PHE A 462 35.21 13.22 -6.31
C PHE A 462 35.58 12.70 -7.72
N LEU A 463 36.87 12.71 -8.06
CA LEU A 463 37.36 12.27 -9.35
C LEU A 463 37.09 10.78 -9.62
N GLU A 464 37.04 9.93 -8.59
CA GLU A 464 36.69 8.52 -8.76
C GLU A 464 35.24 8.31 -9.22
N ALA A 465 34.31 9.16 -8.79
CA ALA A 465 32.92 9.13 -9.27
C ALA A 465 32.78 9.53 -10.75
N LEU A 466 33.75 10.26 -11.31
CA LEU A 466 33.76 10.69 -12.72
C LEU A 466 34.58 9.79 -13.63
N ASN A 467 35.55 9.05 -13.07
CA ASN A 467 36.58 8.31 -13.82
C ASN A 467 36.09 6.98 -14.42
N ASP A 468 34.78 6.78 -14.50
CA ASP A 468 34.16 5.67 -15.21
C ASP A 468 33.51 6.17 -16.51
N PRO A 469 34.26 6.23 -17.63
CA PRO A 469 33.74 6.80 -18.88
C PRO A 469 32.61 5.96 -19.48
N GLU A 470 32.63 4.63 -19.29
CA GLU A 470 31.62 3.71 -19.82
C GLU A 470 30.24 3.95 -19.16
N GLN A 471 30.22 4.52 -17.95
CA GLN A 471 29.01 4.85 -17.21
C GLN A 471 28.11 5.84 -17.96
N TRP A 472 28.69 6.86 -18.57
CA TRP A 472 27.94 7.95 -19.20
C TRP A 472 27.31 7.48 -20.51
N GLU A 473 28.07 6.76 -21.33
CA GLU A 473 27.57 6.11 -22.55
C GLU A 473 26.46 5.10 -22.21
N TYR A 474 26.63 4.31 -21.15
CA TYR A 474 25.61 3.36 -20.72
C TYR A 474 24.26 4.03 -20.37
N TYR A 475 24.27 5.07 -19.54
CA TYR A 475 23.02 5.73 -19.13
C TYR A 475 22.39 6.52 -20.29
N GLU A 476 23.20 7.11 -21.18
CA GLU A 476 22.72 7.69 -22.44
C GLU A 476 22.01 6.65 -23.31
N GLU A 477 22.65 5.49 -23.55
CA GLU A 477 22.07 4.40 -24.36
C GLU A 477 20.75 3.87 -23.79
N LYS A 478 20.62 3.87 -22.46
CA LYS A 478 19.41 3.49 -21.72
C LYS A 478 18.34 4.58 -21.67
N GLY A 479 18.59 5.75 -22.26
CA GLY A 479 17.68 6.89 -22.25
C GLY A 479 17.56 7.57 -20.89
N MET A 480 18.49 7.35 -19.96
CA MET A 480 18.50 7.97 -18.64
C MET A 480 19.14 9.36 -18.73
N GLU A 481 18.38 10.32 -19.26
CA GLU A 481 18.89 11.65 -19.64
C GLU A 481 19.09 12.63 -18.48
N LEU A 482 18.60 12.30 -17.27
CA LEU A 482 18.72 13.17 -16.10
C LEU A 482 19.66 12.58 -15.04
N ILE A 483 20.77 13.27 -14.79
CA ILE A 483 21.72 12.92 -13.76
C ILE A 483 21.53 13.79 -12.53
N ARG A 484 21.22 13.19 -11.38
CA ARG A 484 21.29 13.88 -10.08
C ARG A 484 22.65 13.61 -9.46
N PHE A 485 23.46 14.66 -9.32
CA PHE A 485 24.86 14.54 -8.93
C PHE A 485 25.08 15.12 -7.52
N ALA A 486 25.36 14.25 -6.56
CA ALA A 486 25.55 14.61 -5.16
C ALA A 486 26.95 15.20 -4.91
N PHE A 487 27.04 16.27 -4.12
CA PHE A 487 28.31 16.82 -3.63
C PHE A 487 28.19 17.30 -2.17
N ARG A 488 29.31 17.30 -1.43
CA ARG A 488 29.37 17.83 -0.06
C ARG A 488 29.74 19.32 -0.03
N TRP A 489 29.00 20.14 0.70
CA TRP A 489 29.23 21.56 0.88
C TRP A 489 30.63 21.83 1.46
N LYS A 490 31.03 21.19 2.56
CA LYS A 490 32.37 21.42 3.16
C LYS A 490 33.52 21.01 2.24
N ARG A 491 33.32 19.98 1.41
CA ARG A 491 34.33 19.56 0.42
C ARG A 491 34.49 20.64 -0.66
N LEU A 492 33.38 21.19 -1.15
CA LEU A 492 33.37 22.22 -2.17
C LEU A 492 33.71 23.63 -1.65
N GLN A 493 33.38 23.94 -0.41
CA GLN A 493 33.66 25.21 0.27
C GLN A 493 34.24 24.94 1.67
N PRO A 494 35.56 24.65 1.78
CA PRO A 494 36.21 24.26 3.04
C PRO A 494 36.25 25.35 4.11
N THR A 495 35.97 26.60 3.73
CA THR A 495 35.87 27.74 4.64
C THR A 495 34.53 28.44 4.37
N LEU A 496 33.65 28.48 5.36
CA LEU A 496 32.34 29.16 5.28
C LEU A 496 32.49 30.60 4.75
N GLY A 497 31.71 30.95 3.73
CA GLY A 497 31.78 32.27 3.07
C GLY A 497 33.09 32.55 2.31
N GLY A 498 33.99 31.57 2.22
CA GLY A 498 35.25 31.64 1.50
C GLY A 498 35.13 31.20 0.04
N PRO A 499 36.24 31.19 -0.72
CA PRO A 499 36.25 30.66 -2.08
C PRO A 499 35.88 29.18 -2.13
N LEU A 500 35.29 28.75 -3.25
CA LEU A 500 35.13 27.33 -3.57
C LEU A 500 36.51 26.69 -3.80
N ASP A 501 36.68 25.43 -3.42
CA ASP A 501 37.89 24.66 -3.71
C ASP A 501 38.02 24.46 -5.21
N SER A 502 39.13 24.91 -5.79
CA SER A 502 39.33 24.91 -7.24
C SER A 502 39.36 23.50 -7.84
N THR A 503 39.75 22.49 -7.06
CA THR A 503 39.79 21.10 -7.55
C THR A 503 38.39 20.52 -7.62
N GLN A 504 37.60 20.71 -6.56
CA GLN A 504 36.22 20.23 -6.52
C GLN A 504 35.35 20.96 -7.53
N LEU A 505 35.56 22.27 -7.69
CA LEU A 505 34.86 23.08 -8.69
C LEU A 505 35.14 22.59 -10.11
N ALA A 506 36.41 22.28 -10.43
CA ALA A 506 36.79 21.73 -11.73
C ALA A 506 36.17 20.35 -11.98
N ASN A 507 35.95 19.54 -10.94
CA ASN A 507 35.28 18.25 -11.08
C ASN A 507 33.77 18.41 -11.32
N LEU A 508 33.10 19.37 -10.67
CA LEU A 508 31.69 19.69 -10.99
C LEU A 508 31.54 20.18 -12.43
N GLN A 509 32.46 21.03 -12.90
CA GLN A 509 32.51 21.43 -14.31
C GLN A 509 32.66 20.22 -15.22
N ALA A 510 33.56 19.29 -14.90
CA ALA A 510 33.74 18.08 -15.71
C ALA A 510 32.49 17.18 -15.73
N ALA A 511 31.73 17.10 -14.64
CA ALA A 511 30.46 16.36 -14.62
C ALA A 511 29.41 16.99 -15.55
N LEU A 512 29.32 18.33 -15.53
CA LEU A 512 28.46 19.09 -16.43
C LEU A 512 28.90 18.95 -17.90
N ASP A 513 30.20 19.01 -18.18
CA ASP A 513 30.78 18.81 -19.53
C ASP A 513 30.47 17.39 -20.05
N LEU A 514 30.55 16.37 -19.20
CA LEU A 514 30.21 14.98 -19.55
C LEU A 514 28.73 14.85 -19.87
N CYS A 515 27.85 15.47 -19.08
CA CYS A 515 26.42 15.48 -19.40
C CYS A 515 26.15 16.18 -20.74
N GLU A 516 26.78 17.33 -21.01
CA GLU A 516 26.65 18.02 -22.31
C GLU A 516 27.13 17.13 -23.47
N GLN A 517 28.25 16.42 -23.30
CA GLN A 517 28.82 15.55 -24.31
C GLN A 517 27.87 14.40 -24.70
N HIS A 518 27.05 13.93 -23.77
CA HIS A 518 26.15 12.79 -23.90
C HIS A 518 24.66 13.20 -23.99
N ASP A 519 24.38 14.48 -24.30
CA ASP A 519 23.03 15.06 -24.38
C ASP A 519 22.17 14.85 -23.12
N MET A 520 22.82 14.68 -21.97
CA MET A 520 22.17 14.55 -20.67
C MET A 520 22.09 15.90 -19.95
N LYS A 521 21.21 15.97 -18.97
CA LYS A 521 21.04 17.11 -18.06
C LYS A 521 21.48 16.74 -16.65
N LEU A 522 22.01 17.71 -15.91
CA LEU A 522 22.56 17.51 -14.58
C LEU A 522 21.90 18.39 -13.53
N ILE A 523 21.47 17.79 -12.42
CA ILE A 523 21.08 18.46 -11.18
C ILE A 523 22.28 18.49 -10.24
N LEU A 524 22.68 19.70 -9.85
CA LEU A 524 23.67 19.91 -8.79
C LEU A 524 22.95 19.73 -7.44
N ASN A 525 23.24 18.66 -6.70
CA ASN A 525 22.59 18.36 -5.42
C ASN A 525 23.54 18.54 -4.24
N CYS A 526 23.29 19.53 -3.37
CA CYS A 526 24.05 19.72 -2.15
C CYS A 526 23.63 18.69 -1.09
N HIS A 527 24.46 17.69 -0.85
CA HIS A 527 24.10 16.50 -0.10
C HIS A 527 24.52 16.59 1.38
N ASP A 528 24.05 17.59 2.13
CA ASP A 528 24.51 17.90 3.51
C ASP A 528 23.41 17.95 4.58
N TYR A 529 22.17 17.52 4.30
CA TYR A 529 21.14 17.28 5.34
C TYR A 529 20.87 18.48 6.26
N TYR A 530 20.84 19.69 5.71
CA TYR A 530 20.68 20.98 6.43
C TYR A 530 21.89 21.40 7.29
N SER A 531 23.08 20.93 6.98
CA SER A 531 24.29 21.23 7.75
C SER A 531 25.47 21.65 6.86
N TRP A 532 26.55 22.11 7.49
CA TRP A 532 27.85 22.24 6.84
C TRP A 532 28.80 21.20 7.42
N GLY A 533 29.26 20.30 6.55
CA GLY A 533 30.36 19.41 6.86
C GLY A 533 29.97 18.04 7.35
N GLN A 534 28.70 17.67 7.18
CA GLN A 534 28.23 16.31 7.32
C GLN A 534 29.17 15.34 6.60
N ASP A 535 29.62 14.34 7.36
CA ASP A 535 30.43 13.23 6.88
C ASP A 535 29.64 11.93 7.04
N ASP A 536 30.04 10.86 6.34
CA ASP A 536 29.35 9.56 6.29
C ASP A 536 29.32 8.86 7.65
N ASN A 537 30.26 9.20 8.54
CA ASN A 537 30.34 8.65 9.90
C ASN A 537 29.58 9.51 10.93
N TYR A 538 29.03 10.66 10.50
CA TYR A 538 28.44 11.67 11.38
C TYR A 538 29.42 12.18 12.47
N ASP A 539 30.72 12.14 12.19
CA ASP A 539 31.78 12.55 13.12
C ASP A 539 31.88 14.08 13.26
N PHE A 540 31.48 14.83 12.23
CA PHE A 540 31.37 16.29 12.25
C PHE A 540 30.18 16.77 11.43
N SER A 541 29.37 17.66 12.01
CA SER A 541 28.27 18.36 11.32
C SER A 541 27.87 19.60 12.11
N VAL A 542 27.62 20.72 11.43
CA VAL A 542 27.09 21.94 12.06
C VAL A 542 25.88 22.43 11.29
N SER A 543 24.69 22.32 11.89
CA SER A 543 23.42 22.71 11.26
C SER A 543 23.36 24.21 10.97
N ILE A 544 22.65 24.58 9.91
CA ILE A 544 22.42 25.99 9.56
C ILE A 544 21.63 26.67 10.69
N GLY A 545 22.15 27.78 11.20
CA GLY A 545 21.60 28.51 12.35
C GLY A 545 22.30 28.17 13.67
N GLU A 546 23.17 27.18 13.70
CA GLU A 546 23.86 26.72 14.92
C GLU A 546 25.34 27.12 14.97
N SER A 547 25.96 26.86 16.12
CA SER A 547 27.40 27.02 16.32
C SER A 547 27.97 25.84 17.09
N ASP A 548 28.92 25.15 16.50
CA ASP A 548 29.63 24.04 17.12
C ASP A 548 31.10 24.01 16.65
N ASN A 549 31.99 23.48 17.51
CA ASN A 549 33.41 23.29 17.22
C ASN A 549 34.15 24.54 16.68
N GLY A 550 33.69 25.74 17.06
CA GLY A 550 34.26 27.02 16.64
C GLY A 550 33.76 27.54 15.29
N TYR A 551 32.79 26.87 14.68
CA TYR A 551 32.10 27.29 13.47
C TYR A 551 30.70 27.81 13.79
N THR A 552 30.23 28.81 13.05
CA THR A 552 28.86 29.31 13.10
C THR A 552 28.31 29.29 11.69
N VAL A 553 27.30 28.47 11.44
CA VAL A 553 26.70 28.31 10.12
C VAL A 553 25.42 29.15 10.06
N THR A 554 25.21 29.89 8.97
CA THR A 554 24.08 30.83 8.85
C THR A 554 23.48 30.74 7.46
N ASN A 555 22.24 31.21 7.29
CA ASN A 555 21.58 31.29 5.98
C ASN A 555 22.41 32.10 4.98
N ALA A 556 23.14 33.13 5.45
CA ALA A 556 24.03 33.92 4.60
C ALA A 556 25.21 33.11 4.04
N HIS A 557 25.73 32.11 4.80
CA HIS A 557 26.76 31.21 4.29
C HIS A 557 26.20 30.27 3.22
N PHE A 558 24.99 29.75 3.43
CA PHE A 558 24.35 28.87 2.46
C PHE A 558 23.96 29.61 1.18
N ARG A 559 23.47 30.85 1.32
CA ARG A 559 23.28 31.77 0.21
C ARG A 559 24.59 32.03 -0.55
N ASP A 560 25.69 32.29 0.14
CA ASP A 560 27.00 32.52 -0.50
C ASP A 560 27.49 31.31 -1.31
N LEU A 561 27.29 30.08 -0.83
CA LEU A 561 27.55 28.86 -1.62
C LEU A 561 26.78 28.91 -2.95
N TRP A 562 25.47 29.10 -2.88
CA TRP A 562 24.60 29.04 -4.05
C TRP A 562 24.79 30.22 -5.01
N GLU A 563 25.09 31.43 -4.51
CA GLU A 563 25.49 32.56 -5.36
C GLU A 563 26.76 32.24 -6.17
N ARG A 564 27.74 31.56 -5.56
CA ARG A 564 28.98 31.17 -6.26
C ARG A 564 28.73 30.09 -7.30
N LEU A 565 27.91 29.09 -6.99
CA LEU A 565 27.56 28.03 -7.96
C LEU A 565 26.74 28.57 -9.13
N ALA A 566 25.77 29.44 -8.86
CA ALA A 566 25.01 30.11 -9.91
C ALA A 566 25.91 30.99 -10.80
N THR A 567 26.89 31.68 -10.20
CA THR A 567 27.87 32.48 -10.96
C THR A 567 28.75 31.63 -11.87
N GLU A 568 29.15 30.44 -11.41
CA GLU A 568 30.04 29.57 -12.20
C GLU A 568 29.28 28.80 -13.29
N PHE A 569 28.10 28.27 -12.95
CA PHE A 569 27.44 27.25 -13.77
C PHE A 569 26.10 27.66 -14.38
N GLY A 570 25.53 28.82 -14.05
CA GLY A 570 24.19 29.22 -14.52
C GLY A 570 24.03 29.29 -16.04
N ASP A 571 25.12 29.53 -16.77
CA ASP A 571 25.12 29.55 -18.25
C ASP A 571 25.45 28.18 -18.89
N HIS A 572 25.64 27.13 -18.09
CA HIS A 572 26.04 25.81 -18.60
C HIS A 572 24.86 25.08 -19.28
N PRO A 573 24.98 24.63 -20.54
CA PRO A 573 23.84 24.08 -21.29
C PRO A 573 23.31 22.75 -20.73
N ALA A 574 24.15 21.96 -20.05
CA ALA A 574 23.72 20.73 -19.38
C ALA A 574 23.09 20.95 -17.99
N LEU A 575 23.14 22.16 -17.42
CA LEU A 575 22.57 22.40 -16.09
C LEU A 575 21.04 22.34 -16.16
N TYR A 576 20.45 21.38 -15.43
CA TYR A 576 19.00 21.25 -15.30
C TYR A 576 18.45 22.13 -14.18
N GLY A 577 19.11 22.06 -13.02
CA GLY A 577 18.58 22.65 -11.80
C GLY A 577 19.54 22.58 -10.61
N TYR A 578 19.21 23.39 -9.61
CA TYR A 578 19.88 23.48 -8.32
C TYR A 578 19.08 22.72 -7.26
N GLY A 579 19.49 21.50 -6.93
CA GLY A 579 18.98 20.77 -5.76
C GLY A 579 19.57 21.38 -4.49
N LEU A 580 18.81 22.28 -3.85
CA LEU A 580 19.38 23.17 -2.84
C LEU A 580 19.99 22.41 -1.66
N MET A 581 19.32 21.36 -1.19
CA MET A 581 19.75 20.56 -0.07
C MET A 581 19.08 19.19 -0.12
N ASN A 582 19.88 18.13 0.00
CA ASN A 582 19.37 16.78 0.18
C ASN A 582 18.78 16.61 1.59
N GLU A 583 17.58 16.06 1.68
CA GLU A 583 16.97 15.59 2.93
C GLU A 583 17.17 16.51 4.16
N PRO A 584 16.70 17.78 4.10
CA PRO A 584 16.83 18.72 5.21
C PRO A 584 16.33 18.16 6.55
N GLN A 585 17.23 18.05 7.54
CA GLN A 585 16.91 17.67 8.92
C GLN A 585 16.62 18.91 9.78
N ALA A 586 15.71 19.76 9.31
CA ALA A 586 15.28 20.98 9.97
C ALA A 586 13.78 20.95 10.29
N SER A 587 13.30 21.96 11.02
CA SER A 587 11.87 22.28 11.00
C SER A 587 11.49 22.84 9.61
N ASP A 588 10.24 22.63 9.19
CA ASP A 588 9.67 23.19 7.95
C ASP A 588 9.91 24.71 7.84
N ALA A 589 9.73 25.44 8.95
CA ALA A 589 9.93 26.89 8.98
C ALA A 589 11.39 27.31 8.80
N ASP A 590 12.34 26.63 9.46
CA ASP A 590 13.76 26.97 9.36
C ASP A 590 14.32 26.63 7.98
N TRP A 591 13.89 25.49 7.42
CA TRP A 591 14.25 25.12 6.05
C TRP A 591 13.67 26.10 5.03
N ALA A 592 12.38 26.45 5.11
CA ALA A 592 11.76 27.41 4.20
C ALA A 592 12.48 28.77 4.22
N ALA A 593 12.86 29.26 5.41
CA ALA A 593 13.62 30.51 5.53
C ALA A 593 15.02 30.42 4.89
N THR A 594 15.69 29.28 5.03
CA THR A 594 17.01 29.03 4.43
C THR A 594 16.93 28.89 2.91
N ALA A 595 15.96 28.13 2.41
CA ALA A 595 15.68 27.96 0.98
C ALA A 595 15.37 29.31 0.31
N GLN A 596 14.52 30.14 0.93
CA GLN A 596 14.22 31.48 0.42
C GLN A 596 15.47 32.37 0.34
N GLU A 597 16.36 32.32 1.33
CA GLU A 597 17.61 33.11 1.29
C GLU A 597 18.58 32.65 0.20
N ALA A 598 18.72 31.34 -0.02
CA ALA A 598 19.52 30.81 -1.12
C ALA A 598 18.93 31.19 -2.49
N LEU A 599 17.62 30.98 -2.68
CA LEU A 599 16.88 31.37 -3.88
C LEU A 599 17.02 32.87 -4.18
N ASN A 600 16.90 33.72 -3.16
CA ASN A 600 17.11 35.16 -3.28
C ASN A 600 18.51 35.50 -3.80
N GLY A 601 19.53 34.76 -3.38
CA GLY A 601 20.89 34.91 -3.89
C GLY A 601 21.02 34.48 -5.35
N ILE A 602 20.58 33.25 -5.66
CA ILE A 602 20.61 32.67 -7.02
C ILE A 602 19.95 33.63 -8.01
N ARG A 603 18.75 34.12 -7.71
CA ARG A 603 17.96 35.00 -8.60
C ARG A 603 18.53 36.40 -8.79
N THR A 604 19.63 36.76 -8.11
CA THR A 604 20.42 37.96 -8.49
C THR A 604 21.35 37.72 -9.67
N ILE A 605 21.60 36.46 -10.02
CA ILE A 605 22.59 36.01 -10.99
C ILE A 605 21.91 35.24 -12.13
N ASP A 606 21.06 34.28 -11.79
CA ASP A 606 20.43 33.33 -12.71
C ASP A 606 18.90 33.30 -12.50
N MET A 607 18.16 33.74 -13.51
CA MET A 607 16.69 33.77 -13.56
C MET A 607 16.10 32.61 -14.37
N ASP A 608 16.93 31.77 -14.97
CA ASP A 608 16.53 30.78 -15.97
C ASP A 608 16.61 29.35 -15.42
N THR A 609 17.53 29.04 -14.52
CA THR A 609 17.68 27.67 -14.00
C THR A 609 16.65 27.33 -12.92
N TRP A 610 16.17 26.08 -12.92
CA TRP A 610 15.26 25.57 -11.90
C TRP A 610 15.90 25.47 -10.53
N VAL A 611 15.13 25.78 -9.50
CA VAL A 611 15.51 25.57 -8.11
C VAL A 611 14.64 24.47 -7.53
N ILE A 612 15.29 23.38 -7.12
CA ILE A 612 14.64 22.17 -6.63
C ILE A 612 14.72 22.17 -5.11
N LEU A 613 13.55 22.11 -4.46
CA LEU A 613 13.36 22.23 -3.02
C LEU A 613 12.91 20.90 -2.44
N ALA A 614 13.84 20.17 -1.82
CA ALA A 614 13.51 19.03 -0.99
C ALA A 614 12.56 19.44 0.15
N GLY A 615 11.68 18.53 0.54
CA GLY A 615 10.86 18.64 1.76
C GLY A 615 11.71 18.54 3.02
N TYR A 616 11.18 18.99 4.16
CA TYR A 616 11.84 18.74 5.45
C TYR A 616 11.62 17.27 5.88
N GLY A 617 12.34 16.81 6.90
CA GLY A 617 12.11 15.47 7.46
C GLY A 617 12.50 14.35 6.49
N TYR A 618 13.69 14.48 5.90
CA TYR A 618 14.21 13.57 4.87
C TYR A 618 13.40 13.56 3.57
N SER A 619 12.73 14.67 3.25
CA SER A 619 11.97 14.81 2.00
C SER A 619 10.90 13.73 1.80
N LYS A 620 10.43 13.12 2.89
CA LYS A 620 9.53 11.97 2.80
C LYS A 620 8.16 12.42 2.28
N PRO A 621 7.52 11.64 1.39
CA PRO A 621 6.28 12.00 0.72
C PRO A 621 5.05 11.94 1.64
N HIS A 622 5.14 11.31 2.81
CA HIS A 622 4.00 11.11 3.70
C HIS A 622 3.59 12.39 4.42
N ASN A 623 2.29 12.61 4.57
CA ASN A 623 1.71 13.80 5.25
C ASN A 623 2.25 15.12 4.67
N TRP A 624 2.53 15.14 3.36
CA TRP A 624 3.14 16.30 2.71
C TRP A 624 2.30 17.59 2.88
N PRO A 625 0.96 17.57 2.71
CA PRO A 625 0.12 18.75 2.91
C PRO A 625 0.21 19.35 4.30
N GLU A 626 0.21 18.52 5.34
CA GLU A 626 0.24 18.95 6.74
C GLU A 626 1.65 19.35 7.18
N GLY A 627 2.66 18.72 6.58
CA GLY A 627 4.05 18.96 6.93
C GLY A 627 4.60 20.27 6.37
N HIS A 628 4.29 20.61 5.12
CA HIS A 628 5.02 21.63 4.35
C HIS A 628 4.30 22.98 4.26
N THR A 629 3.78 23.46 5.39
CA THR A 629 2.96 24.68 5.46
C THR A 629 3.76 25.98 5.27
N ASN A 630 5.06 25.98 5.55
CA ASN A 630 5.97 27.11 5.35
C ASN A 630 6.76 26.95 4.05
N LEU A 631 7.19 25.75 3.68
CA LEU A 631 7.94 25.54 2.43
C LEU A 631 7.15 25.97 1.19
N ILE A 632 5.82 25.81 1.19
CA ILE A 632 4.95 26.31 0.11
C ILE A 632 4.96 27.85 -0.02
N GLN A 633 5.36 28.56 1.04
CA GLN A 633 5.39 30.03 1.05
C GLN A 633 6.68 30.59 0.45
N VAL A 634 7.63 29.75 0.05
CA VAL A 634 8.83 30.18 -0.68
C VAL A 634 8.40 30.71 -2.04
N THR A 635 8.85 31.93 -2.36
CA THR A 635 8.46 32.63 -3.59
C THR A 635 9.67 32.81 -4.51
N ASP A 636 9.46 32.53 -5.80
CA ASP A 636 10.45 32.74 -6.86
C ASP A 636 9.95 33.79 -7.85
N PRO A 637 10.66 34.93 -8.04
CA PRO A 637 10.32 35.89 -9.08
C PRO A 637 10.40 35.31 -10.50
N ALA A 638 11.11 34.19 -10.72
CA ALA A 638 11.19 33.51 -12.00
C ALA A 638 10.08 32.47 -12.23
N ASP A 639 9.27 32.12 -11.22
CA ASP A 639 8.34 30.98 -11.26
C ASP A 639 9.01 29.66 -11.69
N LYS A 640 10.22 29.39 -11.17
CA LYS A 640 11.00 28.19 -11.48
C LYS A 640 11.40 27.40 -10.23
N ILE A 641 10.42 27.17 -9.35
CA ILE A 641 10.54 26.22 -8.24
C ILE A 641 9.95 24.87 -8.63
N MET A 642 10.64 23.81 -8.20
CA MET A 642 10.15 22.44 -8.21
C MET A 642 10.32 21.86 -6.80
N TYR A 643 9.32 21.19 -6.25
CA TYR A 643 9.40 20.52 -4.95
C TYR A 643 9.90 19.09 -5.15
N GLU A 644 10.71 18.57 -4.25
CA GLU A 644 11.35 17.26 -4.37
C GLU A 644 10.95 16.33 -3.22
N ALA A 645 10.51 15.11 -3.52
CA ALA A 645 10.24 14.07 -2.54
C ALA A 645 11.11 12.82 -2.77
N HIS A 646 11.39 12.05 -1.71
CA HIS A 646 12.18 10.81 -1.74
C HIS A 646 11.33 9.62 -1.30
N VAL A 647 11.25 8.58 -2.14
CA VAL A 647 10.29 7.48 -2.00
C VAL A 647 11.00 6.15 -1.91
N TYR A 648 10.91 5.47 -0.77
CA TYR A 648 11.49 4.14 -0.58
C TYR A 648 10.44 3.14 -0.10
N PHE A 649 10.53 1.90 -0.59
CA PHE A 649 9.50 0.88 -0.41
C PHE A 649 9.89 -0.17 0.63
N ASP A 650 10.92 0.03 1.44
CA ASP A 650 11.17 -0.74 2.66
C ASP A 650 10.33 -0.18 3.82
N ALA A 651 10.04 -0.97 4.84
CA ALA A 651 9.13 -0.63 5.94
C ALA A 651 9.60 0.60 6.74
N ASN A 652 10.90 0.89 6.76
CA ASN A 652 11.48 2.05 7.44
C ASN A 652 11.63 3.28 6.52
N SER A 653 11.40 3.08 5.21
CA SER A 653 11.58 4.08 4.16
C SER A 653 12.97 4.70 4.19
N ASP A 654 14.01 3.85 4.24
CA ASP A 654 15.43 4.24 4.21
C ASP A 654 16.16 3.78 2.94
N GLY A 655 15.55 2.91 2.13
CA GLY A 655 16.06 2.48 0.84
C GLY A 655 17.28 1.56 0.87
N GLN A 656 17.68 1.05 2.04
CA GLN A 656 18.95 0.33 2.19
C GLN A 656 18.79 -1.14 2.60
N ASN A 657 17.87 -1.45 3.51
CA ASN A 657 17.79 -2.74 4.19
C ASN A 657 16.50 -3.52 3.90
N TYR A 658 16.24 -3.79 2.62
CA TYR A 658 15.07 -4.57 2.19
C TYR A 658 15.08 -5.98 2.78
N GLN A 659 13.97 -6.32 3.43
CA GLN A 659 13.52 -7.68 3.72
C GLN A 659 12.80 -8.25 2.49
N SER A 660 12.34 -9.51 2.56
CA SER A 660 11.55 -10.06 1.44
C SER A 660 10.27 -9.26 1.24
N TYR A 661 9.72 -9.25 0.02
CA TYR A 661 8.48 -8.54 -0.31
C TYR A 661 7.34 -8.74 0.70
N ASP A 662 7.11 -9.99 1.14
CA ASP A 662 6.07 -10.33 2.12
C ASP A 662 6.38 -9.85 3.55
N GLN A 663 7.66 -9.71 3.91
CA GLN A 663 8.10 -9.22 5.22
C GLN A 663 8.03 -7.70 5.31
N GLU A 664 8.21 -7.03 4.17
CA GLU A 664 7.99 -5.60 4.01
C GLU A 664 6.50 -5.22 3.97
N ASP A 665 5.60 -6.21 4.04
CA ASP A 665 4.14 -6.05 3.96
C ASP A 665 3.72 -5.24 2.73
N ARG A 666 4.30 -5.59 1.57
CA ARG A 666 4.07 -4.89 0.30
C ARG A 666 2.96 -5.52 -0.53
N THR A 667 2.34 -4.64 -1.30
CA THR A 667 1.37 -4.96 -2.35
C THR A 667 1.68 -4.10 -3.57
N PRO A 668 1.23 -4.46 -4.78
CA PRO A 668 1.42 -3.60 -5.96
C PRO A 668 0.91 -2.17 -5.74
N THR A 669 -0.19 -2.02 -4.99
CA THR A 669 -0.74 -0.70 -4.63
C THR A 669 0.09 0.09 -3.63
N SER A 670 0.93 -0.55 -2.82
CA SER A 670 1.83 0.15 -1.90
C SER A 670 2.79 1.09 -2.64
N PHE A 671 3.13 0.77 -3.89
CA PHE A 671 4.01 1.58 -4.74
C PHE A 671 3.34 2.86 -5.24
N ILE A 672 2.08 2.74 -5.66
CA ILE A 672 1.21 3.86 -6.04
C ILE A 672 1.07 4.81 -4.84
N PHE A 673 0.67 4.26 -3.69
CA PHE A 673 0.41 5.04 -2.47
C PHE A 673 1.63 5.76 -1.92
N ALA A 674 2.84 5.24 -2.15
CA ALA A 674 4.06 5.80 -1.57
C ALA A 674 4.29 7.28 -1.96
N ALA A 675 3.84 7.73 -3.13
CA ALA A 675 3.94 9.13 -3.55
C ALA A 675 2.61 9.89 -3.63
N SER A 676 1.47 9.25 -3.35
CA SER A 676 0.15 9.87 -3.58
C SER A 676 -0.07 11.15 -2.77
N SER A 677 0.34 11.20 -1.50
CA SER A 677 0.21 12.40 -0.66
C SER A 677 0.94 13.62 -1.25
N PHE A 678 2.14 13.41 -1.80
CA PHE A 678 2.91 14.45 -2.49
C PHE A 678 2.27 14.85 -3.82
N ILE A 679 1.89 13.89 -4.66
CA ILE A 679 1.26 14.16 -5.97
C ILE A 679 -0.05 14.92 -5.80
N ASN A 680 -0.91 14.48 -4.88
CA ASN A 680 -2.18 15.15 -4.59
C ASN A 680 -1.96 16.59 -4.11
N TRP A 681 -0.93 16.82 -3.30
CA TRP A 681 -0.56 18.15 -2.86
C TRP A 681 -0.11 19.05 -4.02
N LEU A 682 0.73 18.54 -4.93
CA LEU A 682 1.17 19.28 -6.12
C LEU A 682 -0.03 19.70 -6.97
N GLN A 683 -0.96 18.79 -7.20
CA GLN A 683 -2.17 19.05 -7.96
C GLN A 683 -3.10 20.05 -7.28
N ALA A 684 -3.31 19.92 -5.97
CA ALA A 684 -4.15 20.83 -5.20
C ALA A 684 -3.59 22.26 -5.16
N THR A 685 -2.27 22.41 -5.23
CA THR A 685 -1.58 23.69 -5.11
C THR A 685 -1.15 24.29 -6.46
N GLY A 686 -1.18 23.50 -7.53
CA GLY A 686 -0.68 23.88 -8.86
C GLY A 686 0.85 23.97 -8.93
N ASN A 687 1.56 23.38 -7.96
CA ASN A 687 3.02 23.38 -7.89
C ASN A 687 3.64 22.25 -8.73
N ARG A 688 4.94 22.37 -9.01
CA ARG A 688 5.71 21.42 -9.83
C ARG A 688 6.51 20.46 -8.93
N GLY A 689 6.62 19.20 -9.32
CA GLY A 689 7.22 18.15 -8.50
C GLY A 689 8.35 17.37 -9.16
N PHE A 690 9.18 16.75 -8.33
CA PHE A 690 10.30 15.89 -8.68
C PHE A 690 10.41 14.76 -7.66
N ILE A 691 10.70 13.53 -8.12
CA ILE A 691 11.11 12.45 -7.23
C ILE A 691 12.63 12.32 -7.29
N GLY A 692 13.32 12.84 -6.27
CA GLY A 692 14.78 12.90 -6.24
C GLY A 692 15.44 11.55 -6.02
N GLU A 693 14.79 10.68 -5.25
CA GLU A 693 15.31 9.37 -4.92
C GLU A 693 14.18 8.35 -4.82
N PHE A 694 14.40 7.19 -5.42
CA PHE A 694 13.60 5.98 -5.22
C PHE A 694 14.37 4.75 -5.64
N ASN A 695 14.09 3.60 -5.04
CA ASN A 695 14.74 2.34 -5.42
C ASN A 695 13.91 1.11 -5.06
N VAL A 696 14.27 -0.04 -5.62
CA VAL A 696 13.72 -1.36 -5.28
C VAL A 696 14.81 -2.42 -5.38
N PRO A 697 14.75 -3.53 -4.61
CA PRO A 697 15.73 -4.60 -4.72
C PRO A 697 15.53 -5.46 -5.98
N ASP A 698 16.61 -6.02 -6.52
CA ASP A 698 16.63 -7.04 -7.59
C ASP A 698 16.83 -8.48 -7.05
N ASP A 699 16.24 -8.78 -5.89
CA ASP A 699 16.45 -10.03 -5.14
C ASP A 699 15.88 -11.30 -5.82
N GLY A 700 15.29 -11.16 -7.01
CA GLY A 700 14.68 -12.23 -7.79
C GLY A 700 13.17 -12.38 -7.58
N ASP A 701 12.55 -11.60 -6.70
CA ASP A 701 11.09 -11.53 -6.58
C ASP A 701 10.50 -10.57 -7.64
N PRO A 702 9.72 -11.06 -8.62
CA PRO A 702 9.21 -10.24 -9.71
C PRO A 702 8.24 -9.14 -9.26
N ARG A 703 7.65 -9.26 -8.06
CA ARG A 703 6.68 -8.30 -7.53
C ARG A 703 7.29 -6.92 -7.25
N TRP A 704 8.60 -6.85 -7.00
CA TRP A 704 9.31 -5.58 -6.92
C TRP A 704 9.31 -4.83 -8.26
N MET A 705 9.43 -5.56 -9.38
CA MET A 705 9.43 -4.95 -10.72
C MET A 705 8.02 -4.55 -11.16
N GLU A 706 7.01 -5.34 -10.80
CA GLU A 706 5.60 -4.96 -10.96
C GLU A 706 5.29 -3.66 -10.20
N GLY A 707 5.71 -3.58 -8.94
CA GLY A 707 5.57 -2.37 -8.13
C GLY A 707 6.32 -1.16 -8.72
N LEU A 708 7.57 -1.37 -9.16
CA LEU A 708 8.36 -0.34 -9.82
C LEU A 708 7.68 0.18 -11.09
N GLN A 709 7.13 -0.70 -11.92
CA GLN A 709 6.37 -0.32 -13.12
C GLN A 709 5.19 0.58 -12.74
N LEU A 710 4.35 0.15 -11.80
CA LEU A 710 3.19 0.94 -11.36
C LEU A 710 3.57 2.31 -10.78
N PHE A 711 4.70 2.37 -10.05
CA PHE A 711 5.22 3.63 -9.54
C PHE A 711 5.62 4.56 -10.69
N MET A 712 6.36 4.05 -11.67
CA MET A 712 6.82 4.82 -12.81
C MET A 712 5.66 5.26 -13.72
N ASP A 713 4.67 4.40 -13.95
CA ASP A 713 3.42 4.73 -14.66
C ASP A 713 2.71 5.91 -14.00
N GLN A 714 2.66 5.93 -12.66
CA GLN A 714 2.09 7.04 -11.90
C GLN A 714 2.90 8.32 -12.12
N LEU A 715 4.23 8.28 -12.02
CA LEU A 715 5.05 9.48 -12.24
C LEU A 715 4.89 10.02 -13.67
N MET A 716 4.85 9.13 -14.66
CA MET A 716 4.58 9.47 -16.06
C MET A 716 3.22 10.15 -16.21
N ALA A 717 2.15 9.53 -15.70
CA ALA A 717 0.78 10.04 -15.79
C ALA A 717 0.59 11.41 -15.13
N HIS A 718 1.38 11.74 -14.11
CA HIS A 718 1.31 13.01 -13.39
C HIS A 718 2.39 14.03 -13.82
N GLY A 719 3.21 13.72 -14.83
CA GLY A 719 4.23 14.63 -15.35
C GLY A 719 5.40 14.91 -14.41
N LEU A 720 5.70 14.00 -13.47
CA LEU A 720 6.84 14.12 -12.57
C LEU A 720 8.12 13.57 -13.21
N SER A 721 9.19 14.36 -13.18
CA SER A 721 10.55 13.87 -13.42
C SER A 721 11.05 13.08 -12.21
N ALA A 722 11.97 12.13 -12.41
CA ALA A 722 12.51 11.35 -11.31
C ALA A 722 13.92 10.81 -11.55
N THR A 723 14.67 10.57 -10.47
CA THR A 723 15.99 9.93 -10.52
C THR A 723 16.11 8.73 -9.59
N TYR A 724 16.48 7.58 -10.15
CA TYR A 724 16.65 6.32 -9.41
C TYR A 724 17.86 6.38 -8.48
N TRP A 725 17.75 5.83 -7.27
CA TRP A 725 18.81 5.73 -6.27
C TRP A 725 19.37 4.29 -6.15
N ALA A 726 20.56 3.98 -6.63
CA ALA A 726 21.50 4.84 -7.32
C ALA A 726 22.32 4.05 -8.35
N GLY A 727 22.87 4.79 -9.30
CA GLY A 727 23.97 4.37 -10.14
C GLY A 727 25.32 4.70 -9.49
N GLY A 728 26.38 4.62 -10.29
CA GLY A 728 27.76 4.87 -9.86
C GLY A 728 28.54 3.60 -9.51
N SER A 729 29.79 3.55 -9.97
CA SER A 729 30.71 2.42 -9.78
C SER A 729 31.29 2.32 -8.37
N SER A 730 31.05 3.33 -7.52
CA SER A 730 31.60 3.40 -6.15
C SER A 730 30.87 2.52 -5.14
N TRP A 731 29.73 1.93 -5.51
CA TRP A 731 28.95 1.07 -4.61
C TRP A 731 29.48 -0.37 -4.54
N ASN A 732 29.54 -0.90 -3.33
CA ASN A 732 29.63 -2.34 -3.12
C ASN A 732 28.42 -3.06 -3.74
N GLU A 733 28.53 -4.37 -3.98
CA GLU A 733 27.40 -5.17 -4.45
C GLU A 733 26.27 -5.20 -3.40
N ASN A 734 25.07 -4.81 -3.81
CA ASN A 734 23.82 -4.81 -3.04
C ASN A 734 22.66 -5.09 -4.02
N SER A 735 21.40 -5.21 -3.59
CA SER A 735 20.29 -5.55 -4.48
C SER A 735 19.59 -4.33 -5.11
N TRP A 736 19.71 -3.14 -4.52
CA TRP A 736 18.93 -1.98 -4.95
C TRP A 736 19.67 -1.05 -5.92
N LYS A 737 21.01 -1.11 -6.00
CA LYS A 737 21.79 -0.29 -6.96
C LYS A 737 21.48 -0.71 -8.39
N ILE A 738 21.53 0.26 -9.30
CA ILE A 738 21.25 0.06 -10.73
C ILE A 738 22.50 0.10 -11.61
N HIS A 739 23.68 0.31 -11.02
CA HIS A 739 24.93 0.22 -11.77
C HIS A 739 25.10 -1.19 -12.37
N PRO A 740 25.36 -1.31 -13.69
CA PRO A 740 25.37 -2.60 -14.37
C PRO A 740 26.54 -3.48 -13.91
N THR A 741 26.37 -4.78 -14.10
CA THR A 741 27.37 -5.77 -13.67
C THR A 741 28.15 -6.32 -14.86
N ASN A 742 29.20 -7.10 -14.57
CA ASN A 742 30.04 -7.74 -15.59
C ASN A 742 30.62 -6.73 -16.61
N ASN A 743 31.09 -5.58 -16.12
CA ASN A 743 31.65 -4.49 -16.94
C ASN A 743 30.67 -4.06 -18.05
N TYR A 744 29.49 -3.58 -17.64
CA TYR A 744 28.45 -3.06 -18.54
C TYR A 744 27.82 -4.09 -19.50
N GLN A 745 28.07 -5.39 -19.31
CA GLN A 745 27.50 -6.45 -20.17
C GLN A 745 26.18 -7.01 -19.65
N THR A 746 25.83 -6.75 -18.39
CA THR A 746 24.64 -7.30 -17.76
C THR A 746 23.89 -6.19 -17.03
N ASP A 747 22.70 -5.90 -17.53
CA ASP A 747 21.75 -4.98 -16.90
C ASP A 747 21.22 -5.52 -15.58
N ARG A 748 20.84 -4.60 -14.71
CA ARG A 748 20.09 -4.87 -13.48
C ARG A 748 18.60 -4.93 -13.83
N THR A 749 17.81 -5.73 -13.13
CA THR A 749 16.40 -5.96 -13.52
C THR A 749 15.58 -4.67 -13.50
N GLN A 750 15.92 -3.74 -12.60
CA GLN A 750 15.30 -2.42 -12.53
C GLN A 750 15.46 -1.63 -13.84
N MET A 751 16.61 -1.76 -14.52
CA MET A 751 16.86 -1.02 -15.76
C MET A 751 15.90 -1.43 -16.87
N GLY A 752 15.47 -2.69 -16.93
CA GLY A 752 14.46 -3.15 -17.90
C GLY A 752 13.08 -2.49 -17.71
N ILE A 753 12.79 -1.96 -16.52
CA ILE A 753 11.61 -1.12 -16.28
C ILE A 753 11.92 0.33 -16.64
N LEU A 754 13.01 0.90 -16.10
CA LEU A 754 13.29 2.33 -16.25
C LEU A 754 13.58 2.75 -17.70
N GLU A 755 14.20 1.91 -18.52
CA GLU A 755 14.50 2.24 -19.92
C GLU A 755 13.23 2.46 -20.75
N GLN A 756 12.08 1.94 -20.30
CA GLN A 756 10.76 2.20 -20.88
C GLN A 756 10.28 3.65 -20.65
N TYR A 757 10.91 4.39 -19.72
CA TYR A 757 10.54 5.75 -19.29
C TYR A 757 11.59 6.81 -19.68
N GLY A 758 12.74 6.44 -20.23
CA GLY A 758 13.81 7.37 -20.61
C GLY A 758 13.49 8.28 -21.81
N ALA A 759 14.51 8.90 -22.43
CA ALA A 759 14.44 9.63 -23.71
C ALA A 759 13.54 9.00 -24.77
N ASN A 760 13.58 7.66 -24.80
CA ASN A 760 12.86 6.81 -25.74
C ASN A 760 11.38 6.60 -25.36
N ALA A 761 10.94 7.17 -24.23
CA ALA A 761 9.60 7.06 -23.64
C ALA A 761 8.71 8.28 -23.84
N ASN A 762 9.24 9.37 -24.39
CA ASN A 762 8.42 10.50 -24.86
C ASN A 762 7.72 10.12 -26.17
N LEU A 763 6.83 9.15 -26.04
CA LEU A 763 5.92 8.75 -27.08
C LEU A 763 4.62 9.45 -26.73
N PRO A 764 4.14 10.37 -27.58
CA PRO A 764 2.82 10.92 -27.41
C PRO A 764 1.84 9.78 -27.17
N THR A 765 1.03 9.89 -26.13
CA THR A 765 -0.05 8.92 -25.85
C THR A 765 -1.01 8.80 -27.03
N ASP A 766 -1.05 9.82 -27.90
CA ASP A 766 -1.72 9.80 -29.20
C ASP A 766 -0.93 10.59 -30.26
N ILE A 767 -0.72 10.02 -31.45
CA ILE A 767 -0.25 10.74 -32.63
C ILE A 767 -1.44 11.06 -33.53
N TYR A 768 -1.67 12.35 -33.79
CA TYR A 768 -2.75 12.83 -34.65
C TYR A 768 -2.18 13.27 -36.00
N VAL A 769 -2.74 12.74 -37.09
CA VAL A 769 -2.46 13.18 -38.46
C VAL A 769 -3.75 13.78 -39.02
N ASP A 770 -3.79 15.11 -39.11
CA ASP A 770 -4.90 15.90 -39.64
C ASP A 770 -4.81 16.02 -41.17
N ASN A 771 -5.94 16.15 -41.89
CA ASN A 771 -5.94 16.26 -43.35
C ASN A 771 -5.15 17.46 -43.89
N ALA A 772 -4.93 18.50 -43.07
CA ALA A 772 -4.13 19.66 -43.43
C ALA A 772 -2.63 19.51 -43.09
N ASP A 773 -2.20 18.37 -42.52
CA ASP A 773 -0.80 18.12 -42.18
C ASP A 773 0.08 18.12 -43.45
N PRO A 774 1.05 19.05 -43.55
CA PRO A 774 1.87 19.19 -44.76
C PRO A 774 2.92 18.10 -44.95
N VAL A 775 3.17 17.27 -43.93
CA VAL A 775 4.18 16.20 -43.93
C VAL A 775 3.52 14.84 -43.88
N GLY A 776 2.58 14.65 -42.95
CA GLY A 776 1.91 13.37 -42.70
C GLY A 776 0.83 13.00 -43.70
N VAL A 777 0.43 13.91 -44.61
CA VAL A 777 -0.64 13.64 -45.59
C VAL A 777 -0.15 13.67 -47.03
N THR A 778 -0.50 12.61 -47.77
CA THR A 778 -0.33 12.55 -49.23
C THR A 778 -1.64 12.17 -49.91
N THR A 779 -1.85 12.63 -51.14
CA THR A 779 -3.10 12.40 -51.88
C THR A 779 -2.87 11.99 -53.33
N GLN A 780 -3.81 11.21 -53.86
CA GLN A 780 -4.04 11.04 -55.29
C GLN A 780 -5.41 11.58 -55.67
N GLY A 781 -5.43 12.40 -56.72
CA GLY A 781 -6.63 13.07 -57.19
C GLY A 781 -6.95 14.34 -56.40
N ASN A 782 -7.95 15.08 -56.86
CA ASN A 782 -8.33 16.35 -56.24
C ASN A 782 -9.31 16.10 -55.07
N TRP A 783 -8.84 16.34 -53.85
CA TRP A 783 -9.64 16.38 -52.63
C TRP A 783 -9.99 17.83 -52.30
N VAL A 784 -11.27 18.08 -52.00
CA VAL A 784 -11.82 19.42 -51.79
C VAL A 784 -11.99 19.67 -50.30
N SER A 785 -11.29 20.68 -49.79
CA SER A 785 -11.44 21.19 -48.42
C SER A 785 -12.83 21.82 -48.20
N SER A 786 -13.42 21.57 -47.03
CA SER A 786 -14.74 22.06 -46.66
C SER A 786 -14.91 22.21 -45.15
N VAL A 787 -15.74 23.16 -44.77
CA VAL A 787 -16.20 23.41 -43.39
C VAL A 787 -17.73 23.35 -43.29
N SER A 788 -18.39 22.82 -44.32
CA SER A 788 -19.85 22.93 -44.48
C SER A 788 -20.65 22.04 -43.54
N ALA A 789 -20.07 20.91 -43.12
CA ALA A 789 -20.56 20.08 -42.03
C ALA A 789 -19.69 20.35 -40.79
N SER A 790 -20.31 20.49 -39.61
CA SER A 790 -19.60 20.70 -38.35
C SER A 790 -19.08 19.40 -37.74
N GLY A 791 -18.13 19.53 -36.81
CA GLY A 791 -17.60 18.40 -36.01
C GLY A 791 -16.56 17.57 -36.76
N TYR A 792 -15.71 18.27 -37.50
CA TYR A 792 -14.45 17.76 -38.01
C TYR A 792 -13.31 18.07 -37.02
N TYR A 793 -12.19 17.36 -37.13
CA TYR A 793 -10.97 17.66 -36.39
C TYR A 793 -10.18 18.78 -37.09
N GLY A 794 -9.36 19.52 -36.35
CA GLY A 794 -8.56 20.60 -36.94
C GLY A 794 -9.38 21.75 -37.53
N THR A 795 -8.98 22.23 -38.72
CA THR A 795 -9.53 23.45 -39.34
C THR A 795 -10.61 23.19 -40.38
N ASP A 796 -10.63 22.01 -40.98
CA ASP A 796 -11.49 21.61 -42.08
C ASP A 796 -11.55 20.08 -42.18
N TYR A 797 -12.35 19.57 -43.12
CA TYR A 797 -12.24 18.19 -43.60
C TYR A 797 -12.12 18.22 -45.13
N VAL A 798 -11.68 17.13 -45.74
CA VAL A 798 -11.65 16.99 -47.20
C VAL A 798 -12.67 15.97 -47.71
N HIS A 799 -13.16 16.19 -48.93
CA HIS A 799 -14.07 15.27 -49.60
C HIS A 799 -13.70 15.06 -51.07
N ASP A 800 -14.16 13.95 -51.64
CA ASP A 800 -13.80 13.51 -53.00
C ASP A 800 -14.56 14.25 -54.12
N ASP A 801 -15.39 15.24 -53.78
CA ASP A 801 -16.34 15.98 -54.64
C ASP A 801 -17.40 15.11 -55.36
N TYR A 802 -17.23 13.79 -55.41
CA TYR A 802 -18.13 12.80 -56.02
C TYR A 802 -18.61 13.15 -57.47
N THR A 803 -17.84 13.94 -58.23
CA THR A 803 -18.29 14.52 -59.51
C THR A 803 -17.62 13.95 -60.76
N ASP A 804 -16.45 13.31 -60.63
CA ASP A 804 -15.59 12.97 -61.77
C ASP A 804 -15.43 11.46 -62.04
N GLY A 805 -15.83 10.60 -61.10
CA GLY A 805 -15.69 9.14 -61.22
C GLY A 805 -14.23 8.66 -61.31
N VAL A 806 -13.28 9.49 -60.87
CA VAL A 806 -11.85 9.18 -60.83
C VAL A 806 -11.51 8.50 -59.50
N SER A 807 -10.64 7.50 -59.54
CA SER A 807 -10.09 6.86 -58.34
C SER A 807 -9.19 7.85 -57.57
N LYS A 808 -9.56 8.10 -56.32
CA LYS A 808 -8.91 9.04 -55.39
C LYS A 808 -8.59 8.31 -54.10
N TRP A 809 -7.48 8.69 -53.49
CA TRP A 809 -7.14 8.27 -52.15
C TRP A 809 -6.40 9.39 -51.41
N ILE A 810 -6.48 9.34 -50.09
CA ILE A 810 -5.74 10.18 -49.16
C ILE A 810 -5.10 9.27 -48.12
N ARG A 811 -3.82 9.48 -47.85
CA ARG A 811 -3.02 8.68 -46.94
C ARG A 811 -2.50 9.55 -45.81
N PHE A 812 -2.71 9.06 -44.59
CA PHE A 812 -2.20 9.58 -43.33
C PHE A 812 -1.03 8.70 -42.90
N THR A 813 0.15 9.27 -42.81
CA THR A 813 1.42 8.61 -42.44
C THR A 813 1.93 9.27 -41.15
N PRO A 814 1.84 8.57 -40.00
CA PRO A 814 2.47 9.04 -38.77
C PRO A 814 4.00 8.91 -38.84
N ASP A 815 4.69 9.65 -37.98
CA ASP A 815 6.08 9.36 -37.61
C ASP A 815 6.06 8.75 -36.21
N LEU A 816 6.01 7.40 -36.15
CA LEU A 816 5.82 6.66 -34.90
C LEU A 816 7.15 6.62 -34.13
N PRO A 817 7.17 7.01 -32.85
CA PRO A 817 8.44 7.19 -32.15
C PRO A 817 9.03 5.88 -31.59
N ILE A 818 8.23 4.81 -31.47
CA ILE A 818 8.70 3.42 -31.22
C ILE A 818 7.92 2.39 -32.04
N SER A 819 8.53 1.20 -32.16
CA SER A 819 7.85 -0.01 -32.59
C SER A 819 7.01 -0.54 -31.44
N GLU A 820 5.69 -0.53 -31.58
CA GLU A 820 4.75 -0.99 -30.55
C GLU A 820 3.33 -1.22 -31.10
N ILE A 821 2.41 -1.70 -30.26
CA ILE A 821 0.98 -1.76 -30.52
C ILE A 821 0.37 -0.36 -30.45
N TYR A 822 -0.37 0.00 -31.50
CA TYR A 822 -1.19 1.21 -31.53
C TYR A 822 -2.65 0.86 -31.86
N THR A 823 -3.60 1.44 -31.13
CA THR A 823 -5.01 1.47 -31.57
C THR A 823 -5.19 2.63 -32.54
N VAL A 824 -5.68 2.32 -33.74
CA VAL A 824 -5.85 3.30 -34.81
C VAL A 824 -7.30 3.76 -34.82
N TYR A 825 -7.51 5.08 -34.83
CA TYR A 825 -8.82 5.70 -34.95
C TYR A 825 -8.87 6.61 -36.16
N THR A 826 -10.06 6.80 -36.72
CA THR A 826 -10.32 7.88 -37.68
C THR A 826 -11.62 8.58 -37.35
N THR A 827 -11.74 9.84 -37.77
CA THR A 827 -12.96 10.63 -37.61
C THR A 827 -13.41 11.20 -38.96
N TRP A 828 -14.69 11.59 -39.04
CA TRP A 828 -15.29 12.16 -40.25
C TRP A 828 -16.56 12.96 -39.93
N THR A 829 -17.00 13.77 -40.90
CA THR A 829 -18.32 14.42 -40.83
C THR A 829 -19.42 13.54 -41.43
N ALA A 830 -20.28 13.00 -40.56
CA ALA A 830 -21.38 12.13 -40.98
C ALA A 830 -22.53 12.92 -41.62
N TYR A 831 -23.03 12.42 -42.75
CA TYR A 831 -24.18 13.00 -43.44
C TYR A 831 -24.88 11.98 -44.34
N SER A 832 -26.13 12.24 -44.73
CA SER A 832 -26.93 11.29 -45.51
C SER A 832 -26.42 11.02 -46.92
N ASN A 833 -25.53 11.88 -47.44
CA ASN A 833 -24.92 11.77 -48.78
C ASN A 833 -23.50 11.18 -48.74
N ARG A 834 -23.05 10.65 -47.60
CA ARG A 834 -21.79 9.91 -47.51
C ARG A 834 -22.00 8.46 -47.93
N ASP A 835 -20.93 7.79 -48.35
CA ASP A 835 -20.97 6.36 -48.61
C ASP A 835 -20.97 5.56 -47.30
N ASP A 836 -21.59 4.37 -47.31
CA ASP A 836 -21.66 3.47 -46.16
C ASP A 836 -20.67 2.29 -46.24
N ASN A 837 -19.87 2.23 -47.30
CA ASN A 837 -18.84 1.22 -47.55
C ASN A 837 -17.54 1.88 -48.04
N VAL A 838 -17.03 2.86 -47.30
CA VAL A 838 -15.78 3.55 -47.62
C VAL A 838 -14.59 2.63 -47.35
N PRO A 839 -13.74 2.32 -48.34
CA PRO A 839 -12.55 1.50 -48.12
C PRO A 839 -11.46 2.27 -47.36
N ILE A 840 -10.94 1.62 -46.32
CA ILE A 840 -9.79 2.08 -45.53
C ILE A 840 -8.75 0.97 -45.43
N ASP A 841 -7.52 1.24 -45.84
CA ASP A 841 -6.38 0.31 -45.71
C ASP A 841 -5.43 0.80 -44.62
N ILE A 842 -5.12 -0.04 -43.64
CA ILE A 842 -4.16 0.19 -42.56
C ILE A 842 -2.90 -0.62 -42.87
N GLN A 843 -1.79 0.06 -43.13
CA GLN A 843 -0.46 -0.53 -43.25
C GLN A 843 0.19 -0.56 -41.86
N HIS A 844 0.50 -1.76 -41.37
CA HIS A 844 1.12 -2.04 -40.07
C HIS A 844 2.26 -3.07 -40.24
N ALA A 845 2.95 -3.47 -39.17
CA ALA A 845 4.17 -4.29 -39.23
C ALA A 845 3.92 -5.68 -39.88
N SER A 846 2.81 -6.33 -39.53
CA SER A 846 2.42 -7.63 -40.11
C SER A 846 1.83 -7.55 -41.52
N GLY A 847 1.66 -6.36 -42.10
CA GLY A 847 1.13 -6.18 -43.46
C GLY A 847 0.03 -5.13 -43.58
N THR A 848 -0.93 -5.35 -44.48
CA THR A 848 -2.02 -4.40 -44.74
C THR A 848 -3.37 -5.02 -44.37
N THR A 849 -4.14 -4.33 -43.51
CA THR A 849 -5.52 -4.69 -43.17
C THR A 849 -6.50 -3.74 -43.86
N GLY A 850 -7.46 -4.28 -44.64
CA GLY A 850 -8.50 -3.51 -45.32
C GLY A 850 -9.86 -3.59 -44.62
N LEU A 851 -10.53 -2.44 -44.45
CA LEU A 851 -11.83 -2.28 -43.79
C LEU A 851 -12.82 -1.52 -44.69
N LEU A 852 -14.12 -1.71 -44.43
CA LEU A 852 -15.19 -0.90 -45.00
C LEU A 852 -15.90 -0.14 -43.89
N VAL A 853 -15.90 1.20 -43.98
CA VAL A 853 -16.44 2.09 -42.95
C VAL A 853 -17.71 2.80 -43.43
N ASN A 854 -18.70 2.85 -42.54
CA ASN A 854 -19.95 3.55 -42.80
C ASN A 854 -19.89 5.01 -42.35
N GLN A 855 -19.67 5.93 -43.29
CA GLN A 855 -19.55 7.36 -42.99
C GLN A 855 -20.89 8.09 -42.83
N LYS A 856 -22.04 7.39 -42.86
CA LYS A 856 -23.35 7.99 -42.56
C LYS A 856 -23.63 8.12 -41.06
N VAL A 857 -22.86 7.43 -40.23
CA VAL A 857 -23.05 7.34 -38.77
C VAL A 857 -21.76 7.71 -38.03
N ASN A 858 -21.84 7.87 -36.70
CA ASN A 858 -20.70 8.13 -35.81
C ASN A 858 -19.80 9.31 -36.20
N GLY A 859 -20.34 10.28 -36.93
CA GLY A 859 -19.59 11.47 -37.29
C GLY A 859 -19.20 12.28 -36.05
N SER A 860 -18.08 12.98 -36.14
CA SER A 860 -17.52 13.78 -35.02
C SER A 860 -17.10 12.96 -33.81
N GLN A 861 -16.93 11.65 -33.98
CA GLN A 861 -16.37 10.74 -32.98
C GLN A 861 -15.10 10.11 -33.55
N TRP A 862 -14.17 9.75 -32.67
CA TRP A 862 -13.06 8.88 -33.01
C TRP A 862 -13.57 7.44 -33.09
N VAL A 863 -13.58 6.87 -34.29
CA VAL A 863 -14.01 5.49 -34.50
C VAL A 863 -12.78 4.62 -34.63
N SER A 864 -12.68 3.62 -33.74
CA SER A 864 -11.59 2.64 -33.78
C SER A 864 -11.67 1.82 -35.07
N LEU A 865 -10.52 1.69 -35.72
CA LEU A 865 -10.27 0.81 -36.86
C LEU A 865 -9.67 -0.53 -36.40
N GLY A 866 -9.22 -0.62 -35.15
CA GLY A 866 -8.59 -1.80 -34.54
C GLY A 866 -7.21 -1.48 -33.98
N SER A 867 -6.62 -2.47 -33.31
CA SER A 867 -5.26 -2.39 -32.75
C SER A 867 -4.27 -3.23 -33.55
N TYR A 868 -3.08 -2.67 -33.81
CA TYR A 868 -2.06 -3.28 -34.66
C TYR A 868 -0.65 -3.00 -34.13
N ALA A 869 0.28 -3.94 -34.33
CA ALA A 869 1.71 -3.68 -34.15
C ALA A 869 2.26 -2.84 -35.31
N PHE A 870 2.99 -1.77 -34.99
CA PHE A 870 3.67 -0.92 -35.96
C PHE A 870 5.16 -0.86 -35.67
N ASP A 871 5.96 -0.67 -36.72
CA ASP A 871 7.37 -0.32 -36.59
C ASP A 871 7.55 1.18 -36.32
N LYS A 872 8.61 1.53 -35.60
CA LYS A 872 9.10 2.91 -35.45
C LYS A 872 9.31 3.58 -36.82
N GLY A 873 8.91 4.84 -36.94
CA GLY A 873 9.10 5.70 -38.09
C GLY A 873 7.84 5.83 -38.94
N THR A 874 8.02 5.98 -40.26
CA THR A 874 6.96 6.37 -41.21
C THR A 874 6.47 5.24 -42.11
N ASP A 875 6.76 3.99 -41.77
CA ASP A 875 6.38 2.83 -42.59
C ASP A 875 4.89 2.46 -42.42
N GLY A 876 4.30 2.81 -41.27
CA GLY A 876 2.87 2.70 -41.00
C GLY A 876 2.03 3.76 -41.71
N SER A 877 0.78 3.44 -42.09
CA SER A 877 -0.16 4.45 -42.62
C SER A 877 -1.63 4.01 -42.63
N VAL A 878 -2.54 4.97 -42.75
CA VAL A 878 -3.97 4.74 -43.03
C VAL A 878 -4.32 5.40 -44.35
N THR A 879 -4.89 4.66 -45.30
CA THR A 879 -5.30 5.14 -46.62
C THR A 879 -6.81 5.05 -46.77
N ILE A 880 -7.48 6.19 -46.98
CA ILE A 880 -8.92 6.28 -47.28
C ILE A 880 -9.08 6.45 -48.80
N SER A 881 -9.92 5.65 -49.44
CA SER A 881 -10.14 5.72 -50.90
C SER A 881 -11.63 5.83 -51.28
N ASN A 882 -11.90 6.17 -52.54
CA ASN A 882 -13.25 6.15 -53.11
C ASN A 882 -13.51 4.96 -54.04
N ASP A 883 -12.62 3.96 -54.05
CA ASP A 883 -12.76 2.82 -54.94
C ASP A 883 -13.99 1.98 -54.60
N GLY A 884 -14.87 1.75 -55.59
CA GLY A 884 -16.10 0.99 -55.39
C GLY A 884 -17.22 1.72 -54.65
N THR A 885 -17.01 2.98 -54.24
CA THR A 885 -18.03 3.79 -53.56
C THR A 885 -19.09 4.33 -54.53
N THR A 886 -20.27 4.63 -54.01
CA THR A 886 -21.46 5.09 -54.73
C THR A 886 -21.96 6.47 -54.29
N GLN A 887 -21.32 7.08 -53.29
CA GLN A 887 -21.63 8.40 -52.74
C GLN A 887 -20.34 9.07 -52.27
N ALA A 888 -20.45 10.26 -51.67
CA ALA A 888 -19.27 11.05 -51.29
C ALA A 888 -18.44 10.39 -50.19
N VAL A 889 -17.12 10.51 -50.29
CA VAL A 889 -16.14 10.03 -49.30
C VAL A 889 -15.52 11.22 -48.57
N ILE A 890 -15.33 11.08 -47.27
CA ILE A 890 -14.75 12.09 -46.37
C ILE A 890 -13.48 11.56 -45.75
N ALA A 891 -12.51 12.45 -45.61
CA ALA A 891 -11.32 12.23 -44.80
C ALA A 891 -11.06 13.49 -43.98
N ASP A 892 -10.67 13.29 -42.74
CA ASP A 892 -10.53 14.35 -41.74
C ASP A 892 -9.24 14.10 -40.96
N ALA A 893 -9.24 13.23 -39.96
CA ALA A 893 -8.03 12.92 -39.22
C ALA A 893 -7.92 11.44 -38.83
N VAL A 894 -6.69 11.03 -38.52
CA VAL A 894 -6.34 9.72 -38.00
C VAL A 894 -5.56 9.90 -36.70
N ARG A 895 -5.85 9.06 -35.70
CA ARG A 895 -5.19 9.04 -34.39
C ARG A 895 -4.56 7.67 -34.17
N PHE A 896 -3.30 7.62 -33.78
CA PHE A 896 -2.57 6.42 -33.36
C PHE A 896 -2.34 6.51 -31.85
N GLU A 897 -3.12 5.75 -31.08
CA GLU A 897 -3.04 5.68 -29.62
C GLU A 897 -2.06 4.57 -29.23
N LEU A 898 -1.01 4.91 -28.49
CA LEU A 898 -0.01 3.93 -28.05
C LEU A 898 -0.60 3.00 -26.97
N ARG A 899 -0.51 1.68 -27.16
CA ARG A 899 -1.18 0.66 -26.33
C ARG A 899 -0.28 -0.51 -25.91
N PRO A 900 0.83 -0.28 -25.19
CA PRO A 900 1.71 -1.34 -24.69
C PRO A 900 1.03 -2.24 -23.66
N ASP A 901 -0.08 -1.77 -23.07
CA ASP A 901 -0.91 -2.46 -22.07
C ASP A 901 -1.73 -3.62 -22.66
N LEU A 902 -1.92 -3.67 -23.98
CA LEU A 902 -2.72 -4.73 -24.59
C LEU A 902 -2.03 -6.09 -24.49
N PRO A 903 -2.78 -7.15 -24.14
CA PRO A 903 -2.21 -8.47 -23.89
C PRO A 903 -1.62 -9.07 -25.18
N ARG A 904 -0.33 -9.41 -25.12
CA ARG A 904 0.40 -10.13 -26.19
C ARG A 904 0.24 -11.65 -26.10
N GLU A 905 -0.21 -12.15 -24.95
CA GLU A 905 -0.46 -13.57 -24.73
C GLU A 905 -1.92 -13.78 -24.29
N VAL A 906 -2.63 -14.68 -24.97
CA VAL A 906 -3.97 -15.12 -24.60
C VAL A 906 -3.98 -16.63 -24.46
N ILE A 907 -4.36 -17.14 -23.29
CA ILE A 907 -4.55 -18.57 -23.03
C ILE A 907 -6.05 -18.83 -22.91
N VAL A 908 -6.53 -19.83 -23.64
CA VAL A 908 -7.88 -20.37 -23.50
C VAL A 908 -7.77 -21.77 -22.93
N ASP A 909 -8.20 -21.92 -21.67
CA ASP A 909 -8.29 -23.18 -20.94
C ASP A 909 -9.63 -23.89 -21.25
N ASN A 910 -9.69 -25.20 -21.06
CA ASN A 910 -10.92 -25.96 -21.30
C ASN A 910 -12.06 -25.61 -20.35
N ALA A 911 -11.79 -24.98 -19.20
CA ALA A 911 -12.79 -24.49 -18.28
C ALA A 911 -13.35 -23.10 -18.67
N ASP A 912 -12.76 -22.41 -19.66
CA ASP A 912 -13.17 -21.06 -20.05
C ASP A 912 -14.53 -21.05 -20.74
N SER A 913 -15.56 -20.70 -19.97
CA SER A 913 -16.96 -20.74 -20.41
C SER A 913 -17.30 -19.85 -21.61
N SER A 914 -16.54 -18.78 -21.86
CA SER A 914 -16.69 -17.87 -23.01
C SER A 914 -15.85 -18.28 -24.22
N GLY A 915 -14.71 -18.94 -24.00
CA GLY A 915 -13.75 -19.30 -25.04
C GLY A 915 -13.94 -20.72 -25.59
N VAL A 916 -14.77 -21.56 -24.97
CA VAL A 916 -14.86 -22.98 -25.30
C VAL A 916 -16.23 -23.38 -25.85
N THR A 917 -16.22 -24.11 -26.96
CA THR A 917 -17.40 -24.82 -27.48
C THR A 917 -17.04 -26.25 -27.89
N SER A 918 -18.00 -27.16 -27.89
CA SER A 918 -17.74 -28.54 -28.30
C SER A 918 -18.95 -29.20 -28.96
N GLN A 919 -18.70 -30.25 -29.74
CA GLN A 919 -19.71 -31.15 -30.25
C GLN A 919 -19.47 -32.57 -29.72
N GLY A 920 -20.56 -33.19 -29.28
CA GLY A 920 -20.55 -34.49 -28.63
C GLY A 920 -20.16 -34.39 -27.15
N THR A 921 -20.23 -35.52 -26.45
CA THR A 921 -19.90 -35.55 -25.01
C THR A 921 -18.39 -35.67 -24.81
N TRP A 922 -17.83 -34.65 -24.15
CA TRP A 922 -16.49 -34.62 -23.59
C TRP A 922 -16.58 -34.75 -22.07
N GLN A 923 -15.66 -35.49 -21.47
CA GLN A 923 -15.63 -35.73 -20.04
C GLN A 923 -14.43 -35.03 -19.41
N SER A 924 -14.71 -34.25 -18.36
CA SER A 924 -13.71 -33.65 -17.48
C SER A 924 -12.98 -34.72 -16.66
N SER A 925 -11.67 -34.55 -16.48
CA SER A 925 -10.83 -35.36 -15.61
C SER A 925 -9.59 -34.57 -15.18
N ASP A 926 -9.12 -34.83 -13.97
CA ASP A 926 -7.85 -34.35 -13.38
C ASP A 926 -6.85 -35.51 -13.15
N SER A 927 -7.26 -36.75 -13.42
CA SER A 927 -6.54 -37.98 -13.06
C SER A 927 -5.14 -38.14 -13.64
N ALA A 928 -4.82 -37.44 -14.72
CA ALA A 928 -3.51 -37.48 -15.38
C ALA A 928 -2.83 -36.13 -15.21
N ALA A 929 -1.71 -36.08 -14.47
CA ALA A 929 -0.98 -34.84 -14.23
C ALA A 929 -0.39 -34.23 -15.52
N GLY A 930 -0.30 -32.90 -15.55
CA GLY A 930 0.31 -32.14 -16.64
C GLY A 930 -0.65 -31.25 -17.43
N HIS A 931 -1.94 -31.23 -17.05
CA HIS A 931 -2.92 -30.29 -17.61
C HIS A 931 -2.59 -28.85 -17.22
N TYR A 932 -3.11 -27.90 -17.99
CA TYR A 932 -3.24 -26.51 -17.58
C TYR A 932 -4.55 -26.37 -16.78
N GLY A 933 -4.65 -25.36 -15.92
CA GLY A 933 -5.84 -25.20 -15.08
C GLY A 933 -6.13 -26.39 -14.14
N ASP A 934 -7.40 -26.54 -13.77
CA ASP A 934 -7.87 -27.51 -12.78
C ASP A 934 -8.08 -28.93 -13.35
N ASP A 935 -8.37 -29.06 -14.64
CA ASP A 935 -8.71 -30.34 -15.28
C ASP A 935 -8.36 -30.38 -16.77
N TYR A 936 -8.74 -31.46 -17.46
CA TYR A 936 -8.74 -31.56 -18.92
C TYR A 936 -9.99 -32.30 -19.40
N GLN A 937 -10.32 -32.13 -20.68
CA GLN A 937 -11.45 -32.79 -21.34
C GLN A 937 -10.98 -33.96 -22.21
N HIS A 938 -11.73 -35.07 -22.21
CA HIS A 938 -11.43 -36.21 -23.08
C HIS A 938 -12.66 -36.83 -23.74
N ASP A 939 -12.45 -37.42 -24.92
CA ASP A 939 -13.53 -37.97 -25.74
C ASP A 939 -14.03 -39.37 -25.31
N GLN A 940 -13.50 -39.88 -24.19
CA GLN A 940 -13.69 -41.25 -23.66
C GLN A 940 -13.27 -42.39 -24.61
N ASN A 941 -12.50 -42.11 -25.66
CA ASN A 941 -12.27 -43.04 -26.77
C ASN A 941 -13.57 -43.55 -27.41
N ASP A 942 -14.57 -42.68 -27.53
CA ASP A 942 -15.89 -42.99 -28.09
C ASP A 942 -16.35 -41.94 -29.11
N GLY A 943 -17.27 -42.31 -30.01
CA GLY A 943 -17.84 -41.41 -31.00
C GLY A 943 -16.82 -40.86 -32.01
N LYS A 944 -15.86 -41.69 -32.44
CA LYS A 944 -14.81 -41.30 -33.38
C LYS A 944 -15.36 -40.73 -34.68
N GLY A 945 -14.79 -39.60 -35.10
CA GLY A 945 -15.21 -38.83 -36.27
C GLY A 945 -16.51 -38.05 -36.13
N SER A 946 -17.07 -37.94 -34.92
CA SER A 946 -18.30 -37.18 -34.66
C SER A 946 -18.17 -36.11 -33.58
N LYS A 947 -17.01 -36.01 -32.92
CA LYS A 947 -16.75 -35.07 -31.83
C LYS A 947 -15.66 -34.07 -32.21
N TRP A 948 -15.80 -32.86 -31.68
CA TRP A 948 -14.76 -31.84 -31.74
C TRP A 948 -14.83 -30.95 -30.50
N PHE A 949 -13.72 -30.30 -30.17
CA PHE A 949 -13.58 -29.35 -29.07
C PHE A 949 -12.86 -28.10 -29.60
N ARG A 950 -13.38 -26.91 -29.31
CA ARG A 950 -12.93 -25.65 -29.90
C ARG A 950 -12.57 -24.64 -28.82
N PHE A 951 -11.41 -24.02 -29.00
CA PHE A 951 -10.89 -22.89 -28.25
C PHE A 951 -10.97 -21.63 -29.14
N THR A 952 -11.63 -20.60 -28.66
CA THR A 952 -11.88 -19.33 -29.34
C THR A 952 -11.29 -18.22 -28.45
N PRO A 953 -10.11 -17.68 -28.78
CA PRO A 953 -9.56 -16.55 -28.03
C PRO A 953 -10.37 -15.28 -28.28
N ASP A 954 -10.28 -14.32 -27.37
CA ASP A 954 -10.63 -12.92 -27.61
C ASP A 954 -9.32 -12.13 -27.73
N LEU A 955 -8.84 -11.93 -28.95
CA LEU A 955 -7.53 -11.32 -29.22
C LEU A 955 -7.67 -9.81 -29.25
N SER A 956 -6.84 -9.08 -28.51
CA SER A 956 -6.91 -7.60 -28.49
C SER A 956 -6.18 -6.91 -29.63
N VAL A 957 -5.45 -7.66 -30.48
CA VAL A 957 -4.61 -7.10 -31.55
C VAL A 957 -4.80 -7.92 -32.84
N THR A 958 -4.87 -7.23 -33.98
CA THR A 958 -4.76 -7.89 -35.29
C THR A 958 -3.28 -8.07 -35.62
N GLY A 959 -2.84 -9.30 -35.91
CA GLY A 959 -1.43 -9.58 -36.15
C GLY A 959 -1.14 -11.05 -36.38
N ASP A 960 0.15 -11.37 -36.51
CA ASP A 960 0.64 -12.74 -36.58
C ASP A 960 0.82 -13.30 -35.17
N TYR A 961 0.23 -14.47 -34.91
CA TYR A 961 0.33 -15.15 -33.63
C TYR A 961 0.97 -16.52 -33.79
N THR A 962 1.96 -16.81 -32.98
CA THR A 962 2.41 -18.18 -32.74
C THR A 962 1.41 -18.90 -31.82
N VAL A 963 0.83 -19.98 -32.33
CA VAL A 963 -0.20 -20.76 -31.65
C VAL A 963 0.41 -22.01 -31.03
N TYR A 964 0.15 -22.22 -29.74
CA TYR A 964 0.56 -23.40 -28.99
C TYR A 964 -0.65 -24.16 -28.46
N MET A 965 -0.49 -25.46 -28.27
CA MET A 965 -1.47 -26.31 -27.61
C MET A 965 -0.79 -27.15 -26.53
N ARG A 966 -1.48 -27.37 -25.42
CA ARG A 966 -1.04 -28.21 -24.32
C ARG A 966 -2.04 -29.34 -24.08
N TRP A 967 -1.55 -30.47 -23.57
CA TRP A 967 -2.36 -31.65 -23.26
C TRP A 967 -1.69 -32.55 -22.21
N THR A 968 -2.49 -33.43 -21.60
CA THR A 968 -2.00 -34.52 -20.75
C THR A 968 -1.56 -35.72 -21.57
N ALA A 969 -0.25 -35.97 -21.61
CA ALA A 969 0.30 -37.06 -22.38
C ALA A 969 0.25 -38.39 -21.62
N TYR A 970 -0.27 -39.43 -22.27
CA TYR A 970 -0.36 -40.77 -21.68
C TYR A 970 -0.35 -41.86 -22.76
N SER A 971 -0.06 -43.10 -22.38
CA SER A 971 0.10 -44.21 -23.32
C SER A 971 -1.18 -44.63 -24.05
N ASN A 972 -2.35 -44.21 -23.57
CA ASN A 972 -3.67 -44.51 -24.14
C ASN A 972 -4.28 -43.32 -24.92
N ARG A 973 -3.50 -42.27 -25.19
CA ARG A 973 -3.91 -41.14 -26.04
C ARG A 973 -3.57 -41.42 -27.49
N ASP A 974 -4.30 -40.81 -28.43
CA ASP A 974 -4.00 -40.97 -29.86
C ASP A 974 -2.72 -40.23 -30.26
N ASP A 975 -1.95 -40.80 -31.19
CA ASP A 975 -0.70 -40.23 -31.68
C ASP A 975 -0.85 -39.42 -32.99
N ASN A 976 -2.08 -39.28 -33.49
CA ASN A 976 -2.38 -38.59 -34.73
C ASN A 976 -3.70 -37.78 -34.63
N VAL A 977 -3.80 -36.93 -33.60
CA VAL A 977 -4.99 -36.09 -33.35
C VAL A 977 -5.03 -34.91 -34.32
N PRO A 978 -6.06 -34.77 -35.18
CA PRO A 978 -6.20 -33.62 -36.08
C PRO A 978 -6.60 -32.35 -35.34
N VAL A 979 -5.93 -31.25 -35.66
CA VAL A 979 -6.16 -29.91 -35.11
C VAL A 979 -6.31 -28.91 -36.26
N ASP A 980 -7.46 -28.25 -36.33
CA ASP A 980 -7.73 -27.19 -37.29
C ASP A 980 -7.50 -25.81 -36.63
N ILE A 981 -6.75 -24.94 -37.29
CA ILE A 981 -6.51 -23.55 -36.88
C ILE A 981 -7.21 -22.66 -37.90
N ALA A 982 -8.27 -21.96 -37.48
CA ALA A 982 -8.97 -20.99 -38.31
C ALA A 982 -8.37 -19.60 -38.08
N HIS A 983 -7.83 -19.02 -39.14
CA HIS A 983 -7.06 -17.77 -39.15
C HIS A 983 -7.41 -16.97 -40.42
N LEU A 984 -6.80 -15.80 -40.62
CA LEU A 984 -7.10 -14.87 -41.72
C LEU A 984 -6.95 -15.50 -43.12
N GLY A 985 -5.99 -16.42 -43.28
CA GLY A 985 -5.71 -17.13 -44.52
C GLY A 985 -6.65 -18.32 -44.81
N GLY A 986 -7.63 -18.57 -43.93
CA GLY A 986 -8.52 -19.72 -43.98
C GLY A 986 -8.28 -20.69 -42.83
N THR A 987 -8.37 -21.99 -43.10
CA THR A 987 -8.15 -23.02 -42.08
C THR A 987 -6.93 -23.87 -42.43
N ALA A 988 -5.93 -23.85 -41.55
CA ALA A 988 -4.82 -24.79 -41.58
C ALA A 988 -5.15 -26.03 -40.74
N THR A 989 -4.67 -27.20 -41.16
CA THR A 989 -4.83 -28.44 -40.36
C THR A 989 -3.46 -29.05 -40.10
N THR A 990 -3.20 -29.37 -38.85
CA THR A 990 -2.03 -30.14 -38.40
C THR A 990 -2.46 -31.37 -37.60
N THR A 991 -1.51 -32.22 -37.23
CA THR A 991 -1.75 -33.38 -36.36
C THR A 991 -0.76 -33.39 -35.21
N VAL A 992 -1.25 -33.68 -33.99
CA VAL A 992 -0.39 -33.77 -32.80
C VAL A 992 -0.36 -35.18 -32.23
N ASN A 993 0.77 -35.55 -31.64
CA ASN A 993 0.95 -36.82 -30.94
C ASN A 993 0.74 -36.62 -29.44
N GLN A 994 -0.43 -37.00 -28.94
CA GLN A 994 -0.78 -36.81 -27.52
C GLN A 994 -0.18 -37.87 -26.58
N LYS A 995 0.72 -38.74 -27.07
CA LYS A 995 1.53 -39.62 -26.22
C LYS A 995 2.82 -38.95 -25.73
N LEU A 996 3.18 -37.81 -26.30
CA LEU A 996 4.44 -37.09 -26.05
C LEU A 996 4.17 -35.70 -25.47
N TYR A 997 5.24 -35.06 -24.98
CA TYR A 997 5.25 -33.64 -24.55
C TYR A 997 4.29 -33.30 -23.38
N ASN A 998 4.22 -34.19 -22.37
CA ASN A 998 3.41 -33.94 -21.17
C ASN A 998 3.81 -32.63 -20.48
N ASN A 999 2.83 -31.81 -20.07
CA ASN A 999 3.07 -30.55 -19.34
C ASN A 999 3.94 -29.55 -20.14
N GLN A 1000 3.82 -29.56 -21.48
CA GLN A 1000 4.55 -28.66 -22.36
C GLN A 1000 3.61 -27.99 -23.35
N TRP A 1001 3.89 -26.73 -23.67
CA TRP A 1001 3.28 -26.02 -24.79
C TRP A 1001 3.93 -26.50 -26.09
N VAL A 1002 3.15 -27.05 -27.00
CA VAL A 1002 3.63 -27.52 -28.30
C VAL A 1002 3.16 -26.56 -29.37
N GLU A 1003 4.10 -26.02 -30.12
CA GLU A 1003 3.85 -25.10 -31.23
C GLU A 1003 3.10 -25.80 -32.37
N LEU A 1004 2.01 -25.17 -32.82
CA LEU A 1004 1.24 -25.58 -33.98
C LEU A 1004 1.64 -24.80 -35.24
N GLY A 1005 2.19 -23.59 -35.06
CA GLY A 1005 2.72 -22.70 -36.09
C GLY A 1005 2.29 -21.24 -35.87
N THR A 1006 2.76 -20.36 -36.76
CA THR A 1006 2.41 -18.94 -36.78
C THR A 1006 1.31 -18.67 -37.80
N PHE A 1007 0.27 -17.92 -37.41
CA PHE A 1007 -0.88 -17.60 -38.26
C PHE A 1007 -1.39 -16.18 -38.00
N SER A 1008 -1.86 -15.48 -39.03
CA SER A 1008 -2.44 -14.14 -38.90
C SER A 1008 -3.89 -14.19 -38.41
N PHE A 1009 -4.24 -13.41 -37.40
CA PHE A 1009 -5.59 -13.29 -36.83
C PHE A 1009 -6.08 -11.85 -36.85
N TYR A 1010 -7.40 -11.68 -36.94
CA TYR A 1010 -8.05 -10.41 -36.61
C TYR A 1010 -8.21 -10.29 -35.10
N GLU A 1011 -8.22 -9.05 -34.62
CA GLU A 1011 -8.76 -8.69 -33.31
C GLU A 1011 -10.17 -9.29 -33.10
N GLY A 1012 -10.46 -9.68 -31.86
CA GLY A 1012 -11.70 -10.30 -31.41
C GLY A 1012 -11.70 -11.83 -31.48
N THR A 1013 -12.88 -12.40 -31.74
CA THR A 1013 -13.18 -13.83 -31.56
C THR A 1013 -13.37 -14.61 -32.86
N SER A 1014 -12.91 -14.06 -33.98
CA SER A 1014 -13.08 -14.70 -35.30
C SER A 1014 -12.16 -15.92 -35.50
N GLY A 1015 -10.95 -15.88 -34.92
CA GLY A 1015 -9.99 -16.97 -34.90
C GLY A 1015 -10.34 -18.07 -33.91
N HIS A 1016 -9.93 -19.31 -34.19
CA HIS A 1016 -10.13 -20.42 -33.24
C HIS A 1016 -9.28 -21.65 -33.58
N VAL A 1017 -9.03 -22.48 -32.57
CA VAL A 1017 -8.41 -23.81 -32.71
C VAL A 1017 -9.43 -24.89 -32.40
N THR A 1018 -9.63 -25.85 -33.31
CA THR A 1018 -10.56 -26.97 -33.15
C THR A 1018 -9.81 -28.29 -33.16
N ILE A 1019 -9.88 -29.02 -32.06
CA ILE A 1019 -9.42 -30.41 -31.95
C ILE A 1019 -10.54 -31.32 -32.46
N ARG A 1020 -10.25 -32.20 -33.41
CA ARG A 1020 -11.20 -33.18 -33.94
C ARG A 1020 -10.80 -34.60 -33.54
N ASN A 1021 -11.75 -35.53 -33.58
CA ASN A 1021 -11.49 -36.95 -33.31
C ASN A 1021 -11.70 -37.88 -34.52
N ASP A 1022 -11.84 -37.35 -35.74
CA ASP A 1022 -11.86 -38.19 -36.95
C ASP A 1022 -10.48 -38.80 -37.24
N GLY A 1023 -10.49 -40.04 -37.71
CA GLY A 1023 -9.26 -40.79 -37.99
C GLY A 1023 -8.51 -41.31 -36.76
N THR A 1024 -8.91 -40.93 -35.54
CA THR A 1024 -8.30 -41.40 -34.28
C THR A 1024 -8.83 -42.78 -33.85
N THR A 1025 -8.00 -43.54 -33.14
CA THR A 1025 -8.27 -44.90 -32.62
C THR A 1025 -8.13 -45.02 -31.10
N GLU A 1026 -7.46 -44.07 -30.45
CA GLU A 1026 -7.26 -43.98 -29.00
C GLU A 1026 -7.83 -42.66 -28.44
N ALA A 1027 -7.76 -42.41 -27.12
CA ALA A 1027 -8.43 -41.26 -26.51
C ALA A 1027 -7.87 -39.91 -27.01
N VAL A 1028 -8.74 -38.92 -27.24
CA VAL A 1028 -8.36 -37.54 -27.62
C VAL A 1028 -8.58 -36.61 -26.44
N ILE A 1029 -7.64 -35.68 -26.23
CA ILE A 1029 -7.59 -34.73 -25.11
C ILE A 1029 -7.70 -33.29 -25.62
N ALA A 1030 -8.45 -32.48 -24.88
CA ALA A 1030 -8.52 -31.03 -25.01
C ALA A 1030 -8.25 -30.42 -23.63
N ASP A 1031 -7.29 -29.51 -23.55
CA ASP A 1031 -6.79 -28.93 -22.30
C ASP A 1031 -6.68 -27.42 -22.50
N ALA A 1032 -5.57 -26.90 -23.04
CA ALA A 1032 -5.46 -25.46 -23.30
C ALA A 1032 -4.78 -25.12 -24.63
N VAL A 1033 -5.11 -23.94 -25.14
CA VAL A 1033 -4.50 -23.33 -26.33
C VAL A 1033 -4.00 -21.94 -25.97
N LYS A 1034 -2.80 -21.60 -26.42
CA LYS A 1034 -2.13 -20.33 -26.16
C LYS A 1034 -1.79 -19.62 -27.45
N PHE A 1035 -2.11 -18.34 -27.54
CA PHE A 1035 -1.83 -17.46 -28.66
C PHE A 1035 -0.84 -16.40 -28.19
N VAL A 1036 0.33 -16.31 -28.84
CA VAL A 1036 1.35 -15.32 -28.54
C VAL A 1036 1.55 -14.45 -29.76
N LEU A 1037 1.34 -13.14 -29.65
CA LEU A 1037 1.56 -12.18 -30.72
C LEU A 1037 3.06 -12.13 -31.03
N ASP A 1038 3.42 -12.27 -32.31
CA ASP A 1038 4.80 -12.14 -32.76
C ASP A 1038 5.17 -10.65 -32.85
N GLU A 1039 6.36 -10.30 -32.35
CA GLU A 1039 6.92 -8.93 -32.34
C GLU A 1039 7.38 -8.45 -33.73
#